data_AF-N1PGE6-F1
#
_entry.id   AF-N1PGE6-F1
#
_cell.length_a   1.000
_cell.length_b   1.000
_cell.length_c   1.000
_cell.angle_alpha   90.00
_cell.angle_beta   90.00
_cell.angle_gamma   90.00
#
_symmetry.space_group_name_H-M   'P 1'
#
loop_
_entity.id
_entity.type
_entity.pdbx_description
1 polymer ?
#
loop_
_entity_poly.entity_id
_entity_poly.type
_entity_poly.pdbx_seq_one_letter_code
_entity_poly.pdbx_strand_id
1 'polypeptide(L)'
;MAAGNGTFDPHWDDMDKSIGQLFMASPHAGGIMGFESTTVTPQIKKLIREDHLGSILLTAKNLKSAEQCTELVLELQRTAYEAGHTVPLLIGLDQENGGVNSLFDEIYIRQYPSAMGLAATGSKDIAYEVAKATAEEIAACGLNLMMGPCLDVLTNVRNQPLGVRTTGDDPQEVSAYGIAFMRGYKDAGISTMGKHFPSYGSLEFLGSALDVPTITESLESLSLNALVPFRNAIRAGLDAMMVGGCAMSSAGLNVMHACLSDQVVNDLLRNDLHFDGVVISDCLEMEALSHNIGVGGGTVMAINAGCDIVLLCRSFAHQQEAIAGFKLGLENAMISEQRIKVSLRRVLDMKAKCTSWEKALNPPGISLLSQLQPSHTTLSTKAYNSSITVVRDKNRLLPLTNLMEPEDELLLLTPLVKPLVASAASRALSEQATNGSPEPAVWERSASVMSGERVFRELGRSLARGRSGRVLHTSYTANGVRPQHENLINRASAVIIVTADANRNMYQHGFTKHVSMICNMHYTSSGERREKPLIVVSVSSPYDFAMDQNIGTYICTYDFTETALMSLVKVLYGDFTAAGALPGSISQSQKLSQSKQHWLVEAFNEERDSDGLDALIKAVVDGNTPGLHSELASSTSNSFLLRNPEVLESHYVVRNSSTQAVYGFCATYYFQASGTGAIGAIFVDPSRRKLSIGHSLHNRAIRNLLQREGVRRFQLGSRSPSIYLGIPTGHGGERKRLRSWFANLGWNTALSRAVCSMVARNLSTWAPPDGMAKSLQSAGADFDLVYGWNYAGPVLDHIKTNNRQGLAEVYKMALADPEACGIIRAKRPEDGCIVGTVVLYNMSSQLAEFVPSMKDLGELAGGISSPVISPSVGEYSTLLQGLILLGMRQIKQQGCNACVLDYMDGDGNLDGLSAMGFSTLHNFEEVSCDAATWTMVPAS
;
A
#
# COMPACT_ATOMS: atom_id res chain seq x y z
N MET A 1 -6.86 8.87 39.41
CA MET A 1 -7.03 9.66 40.65
C MET A 1 -5.82 10.55 40.80
N ALA A 2 -6.04 11.84 41.05
CA ALA A 2 -4.97 12.83 41.22
C ALA A 2 -4.17 12.61 42.50
N ALA A 3 -2.91 13.06 42.44
CA ALA A 3 -1.94 13.30 43.52
C ALA A 3 -2.44 13.08 44.96
N GLY A 4 -1.91 12.05 45.61
CA GLY A 4 -1.92 11.91 47.06
C GLY A 4 -0.51 11.59 47.54
N ASN A 5 -0.04 12.33 48.54
CA ASN A 5 1.10 11.99 49.40
C ASN A 5 0.76 10.72 50.23
N GLY A 6 0.48 9.60 49.55
CA GLY A 6 0.26 8.32 50.18
C GLY A 6 1.60 7.78 50.67
N THR A 7 1.73 7.64 51.98
CA THR A 7 2.66 6.70 52.60
C THR A 7 2.48 5.34 51.92
N PHE A 8 3.57 4.70 51.51
CA PHE A 8 3.50 3.35 50.96
C PHE A 8 2.83 2.42 51.98
N ASP A 9 2.21 1.34 51.49
CA ASP A 9 1.82 0.25 52.36
C ASP A 9 3.04 -0.18 53.20
N PRO A 10 2.90 -0.38 54.53
CA PRO A 10 4.00 -0.79 55.42
C PRO A 10 4.78 -2.02 54.92
N HIS A 11 4.16 -2.84 54.07
CA HIS A 11 4.85 -3.94 53.40
C HIS A 11 6.09 -3.52 52.59
N TRP A 12 6.13 -2.29 52.07
CA TRP A 12 7.27 -1.74 51.31
C TRP A 12 8.34 -1.09 52.19
N ASP A 13 8.17 -1.09 53.52
CA ASP A 13 9.25 -0.72 54.45
C ASP A 13 10.37 -1.77 54.47
N ASP A 14 10.09 -2.98 54.01
CA ASP A 14 11.09 -4.01 53.71
C ASP A 14 11.89 -3.63 52.45
N MET A 15 13.14 -3.22 52.68
CA MET A 15 14.01 -2.73 51.62
C MET A 15 14.41 -3.82 50.63
N ASP A 16 14.55 -5.08 51.07
CA ASP A 16 14.91 -6.17 50.17
C ASP A 16 13.80 -6.43 49.15
N LYS A 17 12.54 -6.37 49.59
CA LYS A 17 11.37 -6.44 48.70
C LYS A 17 11.30 -5.28 47.74
N SER A 18 11.59 -4.07 48.23
CA SER A 18 11.59 -2.85 47.40
C SER A 18 12.67 -2.91 46.32
N ILE A 19 13.89 -3.34 46.67
CA ILE A 19 15.02 -3.49 45.74
C ILE A 19 14.70 -4.54 44.67
N GLY A 20 14.15 -5.69 45.05
CA GLY A 20 13.79 -6.76 44.12
C GLY A 20 12.87 -6.30 42.98
N GLN A 21 11.98 -5.33 43.23
CA GLN A 21 11.08 -4.78 42.21
C GLN A 21 11.79 -3.94 41.14
N LEU A 22 13.02 -3.49 41.40
CA LEU A 22 13.82 -2.64 40.51
C LEU A 22 14.76 -3.43 39.59
N PHE A 23 14.60 -4.75 39.54
CA PHE A 23 15.38 -5.62 38.66
C PHE A 23 14.50 -6.34 37.64
N MET A 24 15.03 -6.48 36.43
CA MET A 24 14.50 -7.34 35.38
C MET A 24 15.56 -8.37 35.00
N ALA A 25 15.25 -9.65 35.18
CA ALA A 25 16.17 -10.74 34.86
C ALA A 25 15.62 -11.62 33.73
N SER A 26 16.51 -12.13 32.87
CA SER A 26 16.16 -13.21 31.95
C SER A 26 16.50 -14.58 32.56
N PRO A 27 15.65 -15.62 32.45
CA PRO A 27 15.97 -16.95 32.93
C PRO A 27 17.16 -17.53 32.15
N HIS A 28 18.25 -17.84 32.85
CA HIS A 28 19.42 -18.52 32.30
C HIS A 28 19.87 -19.62 33.26
N ALA A 29 20.14 -20.82 32.74
CA ALA A 29 20.75 -21.88 33.53
C ALA A 29 22.27 -21.82 33.35
N GLY A 30 22.99 -21.72 34.47
CA GLY A 30 24.46 -21.66 34.46
C GLY A 30 25.11 -22.98 34.06
N GLY A 31 26.12 -22.89 33.21
CA GLY A 31 27.07 -23.95 32.84
C GLY A 31 28.03 -23.44 31.77
N ILE A 32 29.30 -23.87 31.80
CA ILE A 32 30.45 -23.34 31.03
C ILE A 32 30.29 -23.35 29.49
N MET A 33 29.21 -23.92 28.95
CA MET A 33 28.62 -23.53 27.67
C MET A 33 27.08 -23.61 27.84
N GLY A 34 26.39 -22.48 27.64
CA GLY A 34 25.03 -22.24 28.13
C GLY A 34 23.91 -22.99 27.41
N PHE A 35 22.78 -23.17 28.10
CA PHE A 35 21.42 -23.43 27.57
C PHE A 35 20.42 -22.90 28.63
N GLU A 36 19.47 -21.98 28.40
CA GLU A 36 18.30 -21.97 27.49
C GLU A 36 17.21 -22.98 27.90
N SER A 37 16.42 -22.66 28.94
CA SER A 37 15.32 -23.51 29.43
C SER A 37 13.96 -22.94 29.05
N THR A 38 13.02 -23.83 28.72
CA THR A 38 11.60 -23.54 28.47
C THR A 38 10.71 -23.80 29.68
N THR A 39 11.33 -24.05 30.83
CA THR A 39 10.69 -24.26 32.14
C THR A 39 11.39 -23.41 33.20
N VAL A 40 10.71 -23.18 34.32
CA VAL A 40 11.28 -22.39 35.43
C VAL A 40 12.52 -23.08 36.01
N THR A 41 13.65 -22.39 35.97
CA THR A 41 14.92 -22.90 36.49
C THR A 41 15.06 -22.67 37.99
N PRO A 42 15.87 -23.46 38.72
CA PRO A 42 16.15 -23.21 40.13
C PRO A 42 16.74 -21.81 40.38
N GLN A 43 17.54 -21.29 39.45
CA GLN A 43 18.16 -19.97 39.54
C GLN A 43 17.13 -18.85 39.52
N ILE A 44 16.22 -18.82 38.53
CA ILE A 44 15.19 -17.77 38.48
C ILE A 44 14.19 -17.92 39.63
N LYS A 45 13.87 -19.16 40.02
CA LYS A 45 13.02 -19.45 41.19
C LYS A 45 13.62 -18.91 42.47
N LYS A 46 14.96 -18.99 42.62
CA LYS A 46 15.68 -18.38 43.73
C LYS A 46 15.57 -16.85 43.72
N LEU A 47 15.83 -16.20 42.58
CA LEU A 47 15.69 -14.73 42.45
C LEU A 47 14.27 -14.24 42.78
N ILE A 48 13.24 -14.98 42.36
CA ILE A 48 11.85 -14.63 42.66
C ILE A 48 11.56 -14.81 44.15
N ARG A 49 11.99 -15.92 44.76
CA ARG A 49 11.62 -16.28 46.14
C ARG A 49 12.43 -15.56 47.21
N GLU A 50 13.73 -15.43 47.00
CA GLU A 50 14.67 -14.90 48.00
C GLU A 50 14.98 -13.42 47.75
N ASP A 51 15.20 -13.03 46.49
CA ASP A 51 15.56 -11.65 46.13
C ASP A 51 14.35 -10.80 45.70
N HIS A 52 13.14 -11.34 45.80
CA HIS A 52 11.87 -10.66 45.47
C HIS A 52 11.85 -9.99 44.09
N LEU A 53 12.48 -10.62 43.09
CA LEU A 53 12.58 -10.12 41.72
C LEU A 53 11.21 -9.71 41.16
N GLY A 54 11.07 -8.46 40.70
CA GLY A 54 9.79 -7.92 40.24
C GLY A 54 9.52 -8.06 38.75
N SER A 55 10.54 -8.26 37.93
CA SER A 55 10.38 -8.26 36.47
C SER A 55 11.20 -9.36 35.78
N ILE A 56 10.70 -9.87 34.66
CA ILE A 56 11.32 -10.92 33.85
C ILE A 56 11.31 -10.49 32.38
N LEU A 57 12.41 -10.73 31.67
CA LEU A 57 12.47 -10.66 30.21
C LEU A 57 12.51 -12.08 29.64
N LEU A 58 11.55 -12.43 28.80
CA LEU A 58 11.60 -13.67 28.02
C LEU A 58 12.21 -13.41 26.64
N THR A 59 12.97 -14.37 26.15
CA THR A 59 13.62 -14.33 24.84
C THR A 59 13.19 -15.54 24.02
N ALA A 60 13.49 -15.55 22.71
CA ALA A 60 13.20 -16.70 21.85
C ALA A 60 13.73 -18.05 22.37
N LYS A 61 14.79 -18.03 23.17
CA LYS A 61 15.41 -19.21 23.77
C LYS A 61 14.53 -19.86 24.86
N ASN A 62 13.60 -19.09 25.43
CA ASN A 62 12.68 -19.55 26.47
C ASN A 62 11.36 -20.07 25.87
N LEU A 63 11.12 -19.85 24.58
CA LEU A 63 9.79 -19.94 23.97
C LEU A 63 9.81 -20.91 22.79
N LYS A 64 8.80 -21.78 22.74
CA LYS A 64 8.67 -22.83 21.70
C LYS A 64 7.32 -22.82 21.02
N SER A 65 6.25 -22.68 21.80
CA SER A 65 4.87 -22.58 21.33
C SER A 65 4.08 -21.64 22.24
N ALA A 66 2.89 -21.22 21.82
CA ALA A 66 2.00 -20.41 22.64
C ALA A 66 1.58 -21.13 23.93
N GLU A 67 1.37 -22.45 23.87
CA GLU A 67 0.98 -23.27 25.01
C GLU A 67 2.09 -23.30 26.08
N GLN A 68 3.32 -23.65 25.68
CA GLN A 68 4.46 -23.69 26.61
C GLN A 68 4.82 -22.30 27.15
N CYS A 69 4.64 -21.24 26.35
CA CYS A 69 4.77 -19.87 26.83
C CYS A 69 3.77 -19.59 27.95
N THR A 70 2.50 -19.96 27.75
CA THR A 70 1.43 -19.77 28.74
C THR A 70 1.73 -20.53 30.04
N GLU A 71 2.18 -21.79 29.93
CA GLU A 71 2.58 -22.61 31.08
C GLU A 71 3.76 -21.99 31.85
N LEU A 72 4.81 -21.58 31.14
CA LEU A 72 5.99 -20.94 31.74
C LEU A 72 5.62 -19.64 32.47
N VAL A 73 4.83 -18.78 31.83
CA VAL A 73 4.36 -17.52 32.42
C VAL A 73 3.52 -17.79 33.67
N LEU A 74 2.60 -18.75 33.62
CA LEU A 74 1.78 -19.13 34.77
C LEU A 74 2.64 -19.68 35.92
N GLU A 75 3.65 -20.51 35.64
CA GLU A 75 4.55 -21.06 36.65
C GLU A 75 5.40 -19.96 37.31
N LEU A 76 5.88 -18.99 36.54
CA LEU A 76 6.61 -17.83 37.06
C LEU A 76 5.71 -16.98 37.98
N GLN A 77 4.48 -16.68 37.55
CA GLN A 77 3.52 -15.93 38.35
C GLN A 77 3.12 -16.67 39.62
N ARG A 78 2.86 -17.99 39.54
CA ARG A 78 2.57 -18.82 40.71
C ARG A 78 3.74 -18.86 41.69
N THR A 79 4.97 -18.94 41.19
CA THR A 79 6.17 -18.90 42.03
C THR A 79 6.26 -17.59 42.81
N ALA A 80 5.96 -16.45 42.19
CA ALA A 80 5.92 -15.15 42.86
C ALA A 80 4.77 -15.04 43.86
N TYR A 81 3.58 -15.54 43.51
CA TYR A 81 2.42 -15.55 44.39
C TYR A 81 2.67 -16.37 45.66
N GLU A 82 3.17 -17.59 45.52
CA GLU A 82 3.52 -18.47 46.65
C GLU A 82 4.66 -17.90 47.51
N ALA A 83 5.55 -17.10 46.91
CA ALA A 83 6.62 -16.40 47.61
C ALA A 83 6.13 -15.15 48.38
N GLY A 84 4.84 -14.82 48.31
CA GLY A 84 4.25 -13.69 49.03
C GLY A 84 4.51 -12.33 48.39
N HIS A 85 4.71 -12.27 47.07
CA HIS A 85 4.79 -10.99 46.36
C HIS A 85 3.46 -10.22 46.49
N THR A 86 3.52 -8.91 46.70
CA THR A 86 2.31 -8.07 46.83
C THR A 86 1.63 -7.86 45.47
N VAL A 87 2.43 -7.77 44.41
CA VAL A 87 1.99 -7.52 43.04
C VAL A 87 2.58 -8.55 42.08
N PRO A 88 1.91 -8.89 40.97
CA PRO A 88 2.44 -9.84 40.00
C PRO A 88 3.76 -9.39 39.37
N LEU A 89 4.45 -10.36 38.76
CA LEU A 89 5.64 -10.09 37.96
C LEU A 89 5.26 -9.30 36.70
N LEU A 90 6.14 -8.35 36.33
CA LEU A 90 6.15 -7.79 34.99
C LEU A 90 6.92 -8.75 34.08
N ILE A 91 6.31 -9.27 33.03
CA ILE A 91 6.94 -10.24 32.13
C ILE A 91 6.91 -9.65 30.72
N GLY A 92 8.09 -9.28 30.25
CA GLY A 92 8.34 -8.62 28.98
C GLY A 92 8.76 -9.58 27.88
N LEU A 93 8.44 -9.18 26.65
CA LEU A 93 8.85 -9.88 25.43
C LEU A 93 9.26 -8.88 24.34
N ASP A 94 10.30 -9.21 23.59
CA ASP A 94 10.69 -8.49 22.38
C ASP A 94 10.01 -9.10 21.13
N GLN A 95 8.87 -8.53 20.75
CA GLN A 95 8.00 -8.97 19.64
C GLN A 95 7.74 -7.79 18.69
N GLU A 96 8.76 -7.38 17.93
CA GLU A 96 8.71 -6.22 17.02
C GLU A 96 8.06 -6.53 15.66
N ASN A 97 7.63 -7.77 15.43
CA ASN A 97 7.24 -8.30 14.12
C ASN A 97 8.43 -8.42 13.14
N GLY A 98 8.17 -8.87 11.91
CA GLY A 98 9.20 -9.18 10.93
C GLY A 98 10.27 -10.15 11.46
N GLY A 99 11.53 -9.78 11.27
CA GLY A 99 12.67 -10.64 11.65
C GLY A 99 13.00 -10.69 13.15
N VAL A 100 12.41 -9.83 13.97
CA VAL A 100 12.66 -9.73 15.42
C VAL A 100 11.39 -10.13 16.17
N ASN A 101 11.19 -11.44 16.26
CA ASN A 101 10.09 -12.08 16.98
C ASN A 101 10.63 -13.14 17.93
N SER A 102 10.30 -12.99 19.20
CA SER A 102 10.73 -13.91 20.25
C SER A 102 9.76 -15.08 20.42
N LEU A 103 8.45 -14.84 20.39
CA LEU A 103 7.44 -15.89 20.38
C LEU A 103 7.03 -16.21 18.94
N PHE A 104 7.07 -17.49 18.59
CA PHE A 104 6.61 -17.98 17.29
C PHE A 104 5.82 -19.27 17.47
N ASP A 105 4.69 -19.35 16.77
CA ASP A 105 3.82 -20.51 16.73
C ASP A 105 3.04 -20.48 15.41
N GLU A 106 3.26 -21.45 14.53
CA GLU A 106 2.64 -21.48 13.20
C GLU A 106 1.10 -21.55 13.25
N ILE A 107 0.53 -21.99 14.38
CA ILE A 107 -0.90 -22.21 14.57
C ILE A 107 -1.54 -21.03 15.30
N TYR A 108 -0.89 -20.42 16.28
CA TYR A 108 -1.55 -19.43 17.14
C TYR A 108 -0.96 -18.03 17.10
N ILE A 109 0.32 -17.87 16.73
CA ILE A 109 1.02 -16.56 16.81
C ILE A 109 1.39 -16.12 15.39
N ARG A 110 0.74 -15.07 14.90
CA ARG A 110 0.89 -14.65 13.52
C ARG A 110 2.16 -13.83 13.32
N GLN A 111 2.80 -14.05 12.17
CA GLN A 111 3.85 -13.17 11.69
C GLN A 111 3.21 -11.98 10.97
N TYR A 112 3.79 -10.80 11.17
CA TYR A 112 3.40 -9.56 10.50
C TYR A 112 4.64 -8.90 9.91
N PRO A 113 4.48 -8.00 8.92
CA PRO A 113 5.59 -7.26 8.36
C PRO A 113 6.41 -6.53 9.44
N SER A 114 7.70 -6.33 9.16
CA SER A 114 8.58 -5.49 9.97
C SER A 114 8.03 -4.05 10.08
N ALA A 115 8.54 -3.25 11.03
CA ALA A 115 8.12 -1.85 11.18
C ALA A 115 8.23 -1.06 9.87
N MET A 116 9.31 -1.27 9.10
CA MET A 116 9.49 -0.67 7.78
C MET A 116 8.49 -1.21 6.74
N GLY A 117 8.17 -2.51 6.79
CA GLY A 117 7.15 -3.11 5.94
C GLY A 117 5.75 -2.55 6.24
N LEU A 118 5.42 -2.32 7.51
CA LEU A 118 4.16 -1.68 7.91
C LEU A 118 4.12 -0.21 7.47
N ALA A 119 5.24 0.50 7.56
CA ALA A 119 5.39 1.83 7.00
C ALA A 119 5.14 1.85 5.48
N ALA A 120 5.68 0.86 4.78
CA ALA A 120 5.54 0.74 3.33
C ALA A 120 4.08 0.58 2.88
N THR A 121 3.18 0.08 3.73
CA THR A 121 1.74 0.04 3.41
C THR A 121 1.10 1.42 3.23
N GLY A 122 1.74 2.48 3.75
CA GLY A 122 1.18 3.83 3.78
C GLY A 122 -0.03 4.01 4.71
N SER A 123 -0.41 2.98 5.48
CA SER A 123 -1.58 3.02 6.37
C SER A 123 -1.20 2.87 7.85
N LYS A 124 -1.43 3.94 8.61
CA LYS A 124 -1.29 3.93 10.07
C LYS A 124 -2.37 3.11 10.77
N ASP A 125 -3.52 2.94 10.11
CA ASP A 125 -4.61 2.11 10.61
C ASP A 125 -4.21 0.63 10.59
N ILE A 126 -3.56 0.17 9.50
CA ILE A 126 -2.99 -1.18 9.44
C ILE A 126 -1.92 -1.36 10.52
N ALA A 127 -1.07 -0.35 10.74
CA ALA A 127 -0.05 -0.39 11.79
C ALA A 127 -0.68 -0.54 13.20
N TYR A 128 -1.74 0.21 13.49
CA TYR A 128 -2.51 0.08 14.73
C TYR A 128 -3.17 -1.30 14.86
N GLU A 129 -3.88 -1.77 13.83
CA GLU A 129 -4.55 -3.08 13.81
C GLU A 129 -3.54 -4.21 14.07
N VAL A 130 -2.39 -4.17 13.40
CA VAL A 130 -1.32 -5.16 13.55
C VAL A 130 -0.73 -5.13 14.96
N ALA A 131 -0.40 -3.94 15.48
CA ALA A 131 0.12 -3.83 16.84
C ALA A 131 -0.86 -4.35 17.89
N LYS A 132 -2.15 -4.04 17.74
CA LYS A 132 -3.21 -4.55 18.61
C LYS A 132 -3.27 -6.08 18.54
N ALA A 133 -3.33 -6.66 17.35
CA ALA A 133 -3.38 -8.11 17.15
C ALA A 133 -2.15 -8.81 17.75
N THR A 134 -0.93 -8.29 17.50
CA THR A 134 0.30 -8.80 18.09
C THR A 134 0.24 -8.77 19.62
N ALA A 135 -0.25 -7.68 20.22
CA ALA A 135 -0.36 -7.57 21.67
C ALA A 135 -1.47 -8.47 22.26
N GLU A 136 -2.61 -8.63 21.59
CA GLU A 136 -3.67 -9.55 22.02
C GLU A 136 -3.18 -11.01 22.04
N GLU A 137 -2.38 -11.40 21.04
CA GLU A 137 -1.77 -12.73 20.97
C GLU A 137 -0.81 -12.99 22.14
N ILE A 138 0.13 -12.08 22.41
CA ILE A 138 1.07 -12.27 23.51
C ILE A 138 0.40 -12.09 24.89
N ALA A 139 -0.63 -11.24 25.00
CA ALA A 139 -1.43 -11.06 26.21
C ALA A 139 -2.19 -12.32 26.58
N ALA A 140 -2.69 -13.06 25.58
CA ALA A 140 -3.37 -14.33 25.80
C ALA A 140 -2.44 -15.37 26.46
N CYS A 141 -1.13 -15.30 26.18
CA CYS A 141 -0.09 -16.11 26.84
C CYS A 141 0.30 -15.60 28.25
N GLY A 142 -0.30 -14.50 28.73
CA GLY A 142 -0.04 -13.91 30.05
C GLY A 142 1.09 -12.88 30.10
N LEU A 143 1.68 -12.52 28.96
CA LEU A 143 2.68 -11.43 28.88
C LEU A 143 2.01 -10.07 29.11
N ASN A 144 2.71 -9.15 29.77
CA ASN A 144 2.12 -7.87 30.19
C ASN A 144 3.01 -6.64 29.94
N LEU A 145 4.17 -6.83 29.31
CA LEU A 145 5.04 -5.76 28.81
C LEU A 145 5.50 -6.07 27.37
N MET A 146 5.20 -5.15 26.45
CA MET A 146 5.76 -5.16 25.11
C MET A 146 7.06 -4.35 25.13
N MET A 147 8.18 -4.95 24.73
CA MET A 147 9.46 -4.26 24.59
C MET A 147 9.50 -3.42 23.31
N GLY A 148 8.49 -2.58 23.09
CA GLY A 148 8.33 -1.72 21.91
C GLY A 148 7.26 -0.64 22.14
N PRO A 149 7.12 0.30 21.20
CA PRO A 149 7.67 0.29 19.84
C PRO A 149 9.13 0.77 19.73
N CYS A 150 9.77 0.40 18.62
CA CYS A 150 11.02 1.02 18.17
C CYS A 150 10.75 2.45 17.67
N LEU A 151 11.40 3.43 18.28
CA LEU A 151 11.25 4.87 18.02
C LEU A 151 12.50 5.47 17.35
N ASP A 152 13.48 4.63 17.02
CA ASP A 152 14.73 5.05 16.38
C ASP A 152 14.49 5.56 14.96
N VAL A 153 15.11 6.68 14.58
CA VAL A 153 15.06 7.25 13.22
C VAL A 153 16.33 6.88 12.46
N LEU A 154 16.23 6.15 11.36
CA LEU A 154 17.38 5.66 10.59
C LEU A 154 18.06 6.76 9.76
N THR A 155 18.81 7.66 10.40
CA THR A 155 19.50 8.76 9.70
C THR A 155 20.77 8.30 8.98
N ASN A 156 21.40 7.19 9.41
CA ASN A 156 22.58 6.62 8.76
C ASN A 156 22.34 5.18 8.28
N VAL A 157 22.17 5.00 6.98
CA VAL A 157 21.84 3.70 6.36
C VAL A 157 23.05 2.75 6.25
N ARG A 158 24.29 3.26 6.41
CA ARG A 158 25.50 2.48 6.04
C ARG A 158 25.85 1.40 7.07
N ASN A 159 25.71 1.67 8.36
CA ASN A 159 26.33 0.86 9.41
C ASN A 159 25.39 0.59 10.60
N GLN A 160 24.26 -0.12 10.41
CA GLN A 160 23.29 -0.25 11.52
C GLN A 160 22.75 -1.65 11.86
N PRO A 161 22.55 -1.93 13.16
CA PRO A 161 21.83 -3.10 13.64
C PRO A 161 20.29 -2.97 13.52
N LEU A 162 19.76 -1.80 13.15
CA LEU A 162 18.31 -1.54 13.08
C LEU A 162 17.67 -2.02 11.77
N GLY A 163 18.11 -1.50 10.62
CA GLY A 163 17.55 -1.90 9.32
C GLY A 163 16.02 -1.75 9.27
N VAL A 164 15.31 -2.82 8.94
CA VAL A 164 13.84 -2.85 8.82
C VAL A 164 13.07 -2.77 10.16
N ARG A 165 13.78 -2.77 11.30
CA ARG A 165 13.19 -2.65 12.65
C ARG A 165 12.64 -1.25 12.96
N THR A 166 13.09 -0.24 12.22
CA THR A 166 12.49 1.11 12.25
C THR A 166 11.50 1.30 11.10
N THR A 167 10.55 2.20 11.27
CA THR A 167 9.63 2.65 10.22
C THR A 167 10.38 3.32 9.05
N GLY A 168 11.47 4.04 9.29
CA GLY A 168 12.17 4.78 8.24
C GLY A 168 13.19 5.80 8.75
N ASP A 169 13.54 6.75 7.90
CA ASP A 169 14.50 7.83 8.16
C ASP A 169 13.83 9.21 8.37
N ASP A 170 12.50 9.32 8.23
CA ASP A 170 11.74 10.54 8.52
C ASP A 170 11.23 10.55 9.98
N PRO A 171 11.69 11.48 10.84
CA PRO A 171 11.28 11.54 12.23
C PRO A 171 9.76 11.67 12.44
N GLN A 172 9.04 12.36 11.54
CA GLN A 172 7.58 12.54 11.69
C GLN A 172 6.82 11.26 11.34
N GLU A 173 7.28 10.54 10.31
CA GLU A 173 6.71 9.25 9.95
C GLU A 173 6.97 8.21 11.05
N VAL A 174 8.22 8.10 11.53
CA VAL A 174 8.58 7.23 12.68
C VAL A 174 7.73 7.57 13.90
N SER A 175 7.55 8.85 14.21
CA SER A 175 6.69 9.28 15.32
C SER A 175 5.23 8.85 15.14
N ALA A 176 4.67 9.01 13.94
CA ALA A 176 3.27 8.71 13.68
C ALA A 176 2.98 7.20 13.75
N TYR A 177 3.86 6.37 13.19
CA TYR A 177 3.75 4.91 13.27
C TYR A 177 4.04 4.40 14.68
N GLY A 178 5.04 4.94 15.36
CA GLY A 178 5.34 4.62 16.77
C GLY A 178 4.13 4.87 17.68
N ILE A 179 3.43 6.00 17.52
CA ILE A 179 2.20 6.27 18.28
C ILE A 179 1.07 5.30 17.92
N ALA A 180 0.91 4.94 16.65
CA ALA A 180 -0.08 3.95 16.22
C ALA A 180 0.18 2.57 16.87
N PHE A 181 1.44 2.11 16.87
CA PHE A 181 1.83 0.88 17.54
C PHE A 181 1.55 0.93 19.05
N MET A 182 1.98 2.01 19.70
CA MET A 182 1.76 2.20 21.13
C MET A 182 0.28 2.16 21.51
N ARG A 183 -0.60 2.77 20.70
CA ARG A 183 -2.06 2.71 20.92
C ARG A 183 -2.58 1.28 20.79
N GLY A 184 -2.15 0.55 19.76
CA GLY A 184 -2.56 -0.84 19.56
C GLY A 184 -2.18 -1.74 20.75
N TYR A 185 -0.95 -1.62 21.23
CA TYR A 185 -0.47 -2.37 22.39
C TYR A 185 -1.25 -2.06 23.67
N LYS A 186 -1.56 -0.78 23.91
CA LYS A 186 -2.33 -0.35 25.08
C LYS A 186 -3.78 -0.80 25.05
N ASP A 187 -4.42 -0.76 23.88
CA ASP A 187 -5.80 -1.22 23.72
C ASP A 187 -5.94 -2.73 23.92
N ALA A 188 -4.87 -3.49 23.72
CA ALA A 188 -4.77 -4.91 24.07
C ALA A 188 -4.47 -5.15 25.58
N GLY A 189 -4.30 -4.09 26.37
CA GLY A 189 -4.06 -4.17 27.81
C GLY A 189 -2.63 -4.55 28.21
N ILE A 190 -1.65 -4.26 27.36
CA ILE A 190 -0.22 -4.46 27.61
C ILE A 190 0.50 -3.11 27.78
N SER A 191 1.44 -3.05 28.73
CA SER A 191 2.30 -1.87 28.92
C SER A 191 3.32 -1.74 27.79
N THR A 192 3.64 -0.51 27.43
CA THR A 192 4.52 -0.19 26.29
C THR A 192 5.87 0.34 26.73
N MET A 193 6.92 0.01 25.97
CA MET A 193 8.29 0.43 26.26
C MET A 193 8.97 0.97 24.98
N GLY A 194 9.19 2.28 24.92
CA GLY A 194 9.85 2.93 23.79
C GLY A 194 11.36 2.69 23.81
N LYS A 195 11.98 2.43 22.66
CA LYS A 195 13.42 2.16 22.55
C LYS A 195 14.02 2.64 21.22
N HIS A 196 15.32 2.93 21.13
CA HIS A 196 16.34 2.89 22.19
C HIS A 196 16.80 4.32 22.48
N PHE A 197 16.42 4.88 23.63
CA PHE A 197 16.72 6.28 23.94
C PHE A 197 18.23 6.47 24.20
N PRO A 198 18.90 7.54 23.72
CA PRO A 198 18.34 8.65 22.95
C PRO A 198 18.09 8.36 21.46
N SER A 199 18.89 7.52 20.81
CA SER A 199 18.58 6.93 19.49
C SER A 199 19.66 5.95 19.07
N TYR A 200 19.29 4.80 18.51
CA TYR A 200 20.23 3.90 17.82
C TYR A 200 20.33 4.14 16.31
N GLY A 201 19.53 5.08 15.81
CA GLY A 201 19.34 5.38 14.40
C GLY A 201 20.49 6.11 13.70
N SER A 202 21.56 6.47 14.41
CA SER A 202 22.76 7.14 13.89
C SER A 202 24.08 6.58 14.42
N LEU A 203 24.08 5.39 15.01
CA LEU A 203 25.27 4.83 15.65
C LEU A 203 26.44 4.66 14.68
N GLU A 204 27.62 5.09 15.13
CA GLU A 204 28.90 4.86 14.49
C GLU A 204 29.74 3.88 15.30
N PHE A 205 30.46 3.01 14.59
CA PHE A 205 31.42 2.07 15.16
C PHE A 205 32.82 2.55 14.75
N LEU A 206 33.50 3.27 15.65
CA LEU A 206 34.79 3.91 15.37
C LEU A 206 35.99 2.96 15.46
N GLY A 207 35.77 1.68 15.79
CA GLY A 207 36.81 0.67 15.93
C GLY A 207 36.32 -0.76 15.69
N SER A 208 36.69 -1.70 16.56
CA SER A 208 36.30 -3.12 16.45
C SER A 208 34.82 -3.33 16.79
N ALA A 209 34.23 -4.46 16.39
CA ALA A 209 32.84 -4.79 16.74
C ALA A 209 32.58 -4.99 18.25
N LEU A 210 33.64 -4.97 19.08
CA LEU A 210 33.58 -5.03 20.54
C LEU A 210 33.53 -3.64 21.19
N ASP A 211 33.74 -2.57 20.42
CA ASP A 211 33.73 -1.20 20.93
C ASP A 211 32.29 -0.70 21.13
N VAL A 212 32.10 0.17 22.11
CA VAL A 212 30.79 0.75 22.42
C VAL A 212 30.30 1.58 21.22
N PRO A 213 29.10 1.30 20.67
CA PRO A 213 28.57 2.10 19.58
C PRO A 213 28.38 3.54 20.05
N THR A 214 28.78 4.50 19.24
CA THR A 214 28.86 5.91 19.63
C THR A 214 27.90 6.77 18.79
N ILE A 215 27.19 7.68 19.45
CA ILE A 215 26.45 8.77 18.82
C ILE A 215 27.36 9.98 18.74
N THR A 216 27.59 10.49 17.53
CA THR A 216 28.47 11.65 17.26
C THR A 216 27.71 12.95 16.99
N GLU A 217 26.38 12.87 16.84
CA GLU A 217 25.50 14.02 16.63
C GLU A 217 25.38 14.90 17.89
N SER A 218 25.25 16.22 17.70
CA SER A 218 24.99 17.14 18.81
C SER A 218 23.56 17.00 19.35
N LEU A 219 23.35 17.42 20.60
CA LEU A 219 22.03 17.40 21.24
C LEU A 219 20.99 18.22 20.45
N GLU A 220 21.37 19.33 19.83
CA GLU A 220 20.48 20.13 18.99
C GLU A 220 20.04 19.35 17.74
N SER A 221 20.97 18.64 17.09
CA SER A 221 20.66 17.78 15.93
C SER A 221 19.71 16.65 16.33
N LEU A 222 20.00 15.99 17.45
CA LEU A 222 19.15 14.93 18.00
C LEU A 222 17.75 15.47 18.33
N SER A 223 17.65 16.64 18.96
CA SER A 223 16.37 17.27 19.36
C SER A 223 15.46 17.63 18.17
N LEU A 224 16.06 18.04 17.05
CA LEU A 224 15.33 18.38 15.82
C LEU A 224 14.96 17.15 14.99
N ASN A 225 15.69 16.04 15.14
CA ASN A 225 15.50 14.81 14.36
C ASN A 225 15.18 13.61 15.27
N ALA A 226 16.21 12.89 15.72
CA ALA A 226 16.08 11.56 16.33
C ALA A 226 15.21 11.52 17.60
N LEU A 227 15.12 12.60 18.36
CA LEU A 227 14.31 12.70 19.60
C LEU A 227 12.84 13.04 19.34
N VAL A 228 12.45 13.40 18.11
CA VAL A 228 11.06 13.76 17.78
C VAL A 228 10.08 12.63 18.11
N PRO A 229 10.32 11.36 17.70
CA PRO A 229 9.43 10.25 18.04
C PRO A 229 9.31 10.02 19.55
N PHE A 230 10.43 10.09 20.29
CA PHE A 230 10.45 9.92 21.75
C PHE A 230 9.64 10.99 22.46
N ARG A 231 9.86 12.27 22.13
CA ARG A 231 9.11 13.40 22.71
C ARG A 231 7.61 13.28 22.46
N ASN A 232 7.22 12.86 21.26
CA ASN A 232 5.81 12.72 20.91
C ASN A 232 5.18 11.47 21.56
N ALA A 233 5.92 10.37 21.70
CA ALA A 233 5.47 9.18 22.42
C ALA A 233 5.24 9.46 23.91
N ILE A 234 6.14 10.23 24.56
CA ILE A 234 5.98 10.70 25.94
C ILE A 234 4.67 11.49 26.09
N ARG A 235 4.42 12.47 25.21
CA ARG A 235 3.18 13.26 25.21
C ARG A 235 1.92 12.42 24.96
N ALA A 236 2.05 11.33 24.21
CA ALA A 236 0.98 10.37 23.98
C ALA A 236 0.86 9.32 25.11
N GLY A 237 1.62 9.47 26.19
CA GLY A 237 1.47 8.75 27.45
C GLY A 237 2.28 7.45 27.55
N LEU A 238 3.41 7.30 26.86
CA LEU A 238 4.29 6.12 26.93
C LEU A 238 4.53 5.63 28.38
N ASP A 239 4.45 4.32 28.61
CA ASP A 239 4.52 3.76 29.98
C ASP A 239 5.96 3.60 30.49
N ALA A 240 6.85 3.09 29.62
CA ALA A 240 8.25 2.87 29.92
C ALA A 240 9.17 3.32 28.76
N MET A 241 10.43 3.58 29.09
CA MET A 241 11.49 3.92 28.13
C MET A 241 12.74 3.08 28.42
N MET A 242 13.31 2.44 27.40
CA MET A 242 14.64 1.84 27.48
C MET A 242 15.69 2.85 27.06
N VAL A 243 16.70 3.03 27.91
CA VAL A 243 17.87 3.84 27.62
C VAL A 243 19.01 2.93 27.19
N GLY A 244 19.55 3.16 25.99
CA GLY A 244 20.55 2.32 25.36
C GLY A 244 21.92 2.36 26.03
N GLY A 245 22.69 1.29 25.88
CA GLY A 245 24.08 1.16 26.32
C GLY A 245 25.13 1.81 25.40
N CYS A 246 24.75 2.83 24.61
CA CYS A 246 25.62 3.52 23.66
C CYS A 246 26.40 4.68 24.28
N ALA A 247 27.56 5.01 23.71
CA ALA A 247 28.32 6.20 24.08
C ALA A 247 27.77 7.42 23.32
N MET A 248 27.96 8.62 23.88
CA MET A 248 27.75 9.87 23.14
C MET A 248 29.01 10.70 23.21
N SER A 249 29.56 11.07 22.07
CA SER A 249 30.76 11.91 21.96
C SER A 249 30.43 13.05 21.00
N SER A 250 29.86 14.11 21.55
CA SER A 250 29.36 15.25 20.78
C SER A 250 29.77 16.57 21.44
N ALA A 251 29.61 17.68 20.70
CA ALA A 251 29.92 19.00 21.25
C ALA A 251 29.00 19.29 22.45
N GLY A 252 29.58 19.29 23.66
CA GLY A 252 28.87 19.58 24.91
C GLY A 252 28.40 18.37 25.72
N LEU A 253 28.49 17.14 25.18
CA LEU A 253 28.10 15.91 25.89
C LEU A 253 29.05 14.77 25.55
N ASN A 254 29.77 14.27 26.57
CA ASN A 254 30.69 13.14 26.43
C ASN A 254 30.40 12.10 27.53
N VAL A 255 29.75 10.99 27.16
CA VAL A 255 29.34 9.92 28.09
C VAL A 255 29.72 8.57 27.52
N MET A 256 30.19 7.68 28.40
CA MET A 256 30.62 6.32 28.00
C MET A 256 29.43 5.40 27.73
N HIS A 257 28.37 5.49 28.54
CA HIS A 257 27.12 4.76 28.36
C HIS A 257 25.93 5.65 28.74
N ALA A 258 24.99 5.83 27.82
CA ALA A 258 23.81 6.68 28.00
C ALA A 258 22.95 6.22 29.19
N CYS A 259 22.75 4.91 29.37
CA CYS A 259 21.97 4.35 30.48
C CYS A 259 22.61 4.52 31.87
N LEU A 260 23.89 4.89 31.95
CA LEU A 260 24.62 5.12 33.19
C LEU A 260 24.85 6.61 33.49
N SER A 261 24.35 7.51 32.64
CA SER A 261 24.65 8.94 32.70
C SER A 261 23.46 9.74 33.21
N ASP A 262 23.66 10.48 34.31
CA ASP A 262 22.69 11.44 34.85
C ASP A 262 22.32 12.53 33.82
N GLN A 263 23.27 12.98 32.99
CA GLN A 263 23.02 13.98 31.95
C GLN A 263 22.04 13.48 30.87
N VAL A 264 22.00 12.16 30.61
CA VAL A 264 21.11 11.59 29.59
C VAL A 264 19.78 11.16 30.21
N VAL A 265 19.83 10.46 31.35
CA VAL A 265 18.64 9.90 31.97
C VAL A 265 17.88 10.96 32.76
N ASN A 266 18.55 11.73 33.61
CA ASN A 266 17.89 12.72 34.45
C ASN A 266 17.72 14.05 33.72
N ASP A 267 18.79 14.67 33.23
CA ASP A 267 18.69 15.99 32.61
C ASP A 267 17.90 15.94 31.31
N LEU A 268 18.30 15.12 30.34
CA LEU A 268 17.62 15.08 29.05
C LEU A 268 16.25 14.37 29.11
N LEU A 269 16.15 13.15 29.66
CA LEU A 269 14.90 12.38 29.61
C LEU A 269 13.89 12.81 30.68
N ARG A 270 14.29 12.97 31.95
CA ARG A 270 13.36 13.38 33.02
C ARG A 270 13.06 14.88 32.97
N ASN A 271 14.08 15.73 32.93
CA ASN A 271 13.91 17.16 33.10
C ASN A 271 13.50 17.86 31.80
N ASP A 272 14.21 17.64 30.69
CA ASP A 272 13.94 18.34 29.43
C ASP A 272 12.75 17.76 28.65
N LEU A 273 12.64 16.43 28.59
CA LEU A 273 11.53 15.75 27.90
C LEU A 273 10.32 15.48 28.80
N HIS A 274 10.41 15.77 30.10
CA HIS A 274 9.34 15.59 31.09
C HIS A 274 8.77 14.16 31.13
N PHE A 275 9.64 13.14 31.08
CA PHE A 275 9.19 11.75 31.15
C PHE A 275 9.01 11.28 32.60
N ASP A 276 7.77 11.03 32.99
CA ASP A 276 7.42 10.56 34.34
C ASP A 276 7.23 9.03 34.46
N GLY A 277 7.26 8.30 33.34
CA GLY A 277 7.09 6.84 33.28
C GLY A 277 8.31 6.04 33.78
N VAL A 278 8.30 4.72 33.58
CA VAL A 278 9.37 3.84 34.06
C VAL A 278 10.57 3.90 33.12
N VAL A 279 11.77 4.14 33.65
CA VAL A 279 13.02 4.07 32.88
C VAL A 279 13.70 2.73 33.13
N ILE A 280 14.01 2.00 32.05
CA ILE A 280 14.68 0.71 32.08
C ILE A 280 16.06 0.86 31.44
N SER A 281 17.11 0.34 32.07
CA SER A 281 18.44 0.31 31.46
C SER A 281 18.47 -0.67 30.28
N ASP A 282 19.38 -0.47 29.33
CA ASP A 282 19.86 -1.57 28.48
C ASP A 282 20.52 -2.65 29.35
N CYS A 283 20.79 -3.81 28.77
CA CYS A 283 21.40 -4.92 29.47
C CYS A 283 22.80 -4.55 29.98
N LEU A 284 23.01 -4.59 31.31
CA LEU A 284 24.33 -4.27 31.88
C LEU A 284 25.37 -5.39 31.69
N GLU A 285 24.99 -6.52 31.10
CA GLU A 285 25.89 -7.63 30.75
C GLU A 285 26.49 -7.51 29.34
N MET A 286 26.46 -6.29 28.77
CA MET A 286 27.23 -5.97 27.58
C MET A 286 28.72 -6.05 27.89
N GLU A 287 29.47 -6.73 27.02
CA GLU A 287 30.89 -7.04 27.24
C GLU A 287 31.75 -5.79 27.53
N ALA A 288 31.52 -4.71 26.78
CA ALA A 288 32.21 -3.44 27.00
C ALA A 288 31.89 -2.80 28.37
N LEU A 289 30.69 -2.99 28.90
CA LEU A 289 30.28 -2.46 30.20
C LEU A 289 30.80 -3.34 31.33
N SER A 290 30.60 -4.66 31.23
CA SER A 290 31.01 -5.62 32.25
C SER A 290 32.53 -5.65 32.44
N HIS A 291 33.32 -5.46 31.37
CA HIS A 291 34.79 -5.41 31.47
C HIS A 291 35.33 -4.08 32.01
N ASN A 292 34.71 -2.93 31.66
CA ASN A 292 35.25 -1.62 32.03
C ASN A 292 34.77 -1.13 33.40
N ILE A 293 33.51 -1.39 33.74
CA ILE A 293 32.86 -0.85 34.96
C ILE A 293 32.54 -1.96 35.96
N GLY A 294 32.20 -3.16 35.47
CA GLY A 294 31.65 -4.24 36.29
C GLY A 294 30.14 -4.07 36.53
N VAL A 295 29.44 -5.19 36.75
CA VAL A 295 27.97 -5.20 36.80
C VAL A 295 27.45 -4.55 38.08
N GLY A 296 28.10 -4.80 39.22
CA GLY A 296 27.74 -4.16 40.49
C GLY A 296 27.89 -2.63 40.43
N GLY A 297 29.01 -2.14 39.91
CA GLY A 297 29.26 -0.70 39.73
C GLY A 297 28.28 -0.06 38.74
N GLY A 298 28.05 -0.71 37.59
CA GLY A 298 27.08 -0.25 36.60
C GLY A 298 25.66 -0.17 37.14
N THR A 299 25.27 -1.08 38.03
CA THR A 299 23.96 -1.07 38.69
C THR A 299 23.76 0.18 39.54
N VAL A 300 24.75 0.53 40.37
CA VAL A 300 24.69 1.76 41.19
C VAL A 300 24.64 3.00 40.31
N MET A 301 25.43 3.06 39.24
CA MET A 301 25.44 4.18 38.30
C MET A 301 24.09 4.34 37.59
N ALA A 302 23.48 3.26 37.09
CA ALA A 302 22.19 3.30 36.40
C ALA A 302 21.06 3.85 37.29
N ILE A 303 21.00 3.39 38.55
CA ILE A 303 19.98 3.82 39.52
C ILE A 303 20.18 5.29 39.89
N ASN A 304 21.42 5.70 40.11
CA ASN A 304 21.74 7.10 40.42
C ASN A 304 21.47 8.04 39.24
N ALA A 305 21.73 7.61 38.01
CA ALA A 305 21.34 8.34 36.80
C ALA A 305 19.81 8.49 36.67
N GLY A 306 19.03 7.66 37.36
CA GLY A 306 17.57 7.77 37.42
C GLY A 306 16.81 6.65 36.70
N CYS A 307 17.48 5.55 36.32
CA CYS A 307 16.80 4.33 35.91
C CYS A 307 15.97 3.78 37.07
N ASP A 308 14.77 3.30 36.77
CA ASP A 308 13.89 2.68 37.76
C ASP A 308 14.04 1.15 37.76
N ILE A 309 14.35 0.53 36.61
CA ILE A 309 14.59 -0.92 36.48
C ILE A 309 15.95 -1.17 35.82
N VAL A 310 16.74 -2.07 36.41
CA VAL A 310 18.02 -2.55 35.85
C VAL A 310 17.81 -3.89 35.15
N LEU A 311 18.23 -3.98 33.89
CA LEU A 311 18.07 -5.15 33.03
C LEU A 311 19.33 -6.04 32.98
N LEU A 312 19.17 -7.34 33.23
CA LEU A 312 20.26 -8.34 33.27
C LEU A 312 19.83 -9.65 32.56
N CYS A 313 20.43 -9.92 31.40
CA CYS A 313 19.90 -10.92 30.46
C CYS A 313 20.60 -12.30 30.45
N ARG A 314 21.77 -12.49 31.06
CA ARG A 314 22.61 -13.67 30.81
C ARG A 314 23.01 -14.42 32.06
N SER A 315 23.79 -13.88 32.98
CA SER A 315 24.45 -14.69 34.01
C SER A 315 23.76 -14.57 35.36
N PHE A 316 23.41 -15.71 35.95
CA PHE A 316 22.95 -15.74 37.35
C PHE A 316 23.98 -15.13 38.30
N ALA A 317 25.28 -15.33 38.04
CA ALA A 317 26.33 -14.71 38.85
C ALA A 317 26.31 -13.17 38.74
N HIS A 318 26.14 -12.63 37.52
CA HIS A 318 26.01 -11.17 37.33
C HIS A 318 24.71 -10.63 37.93
N GLN A 319 23.61 -11.40 37.88
CA GLN A 319 22.35 -11.04 38.54
C GLN A 319 22.54 -10.91 40.06
N GLN A 320 23.22 -11.86 40.70
CA GLN A 320 23.55 -11.76 42.12
C GLN A 320 24.56 -10.64 42.42
N GLU A 321 25.56 -10.42 41.56
CA GLU A 321 26.51 -9.32 41.67
C GLU A 321 25.82 -7.95 41.63
N ALA A 322 24.85 -7.77 40.73
CA ALA A 322 24.07 -6.55 40.62
C ALA A 322 23.28 -6.25 41.89
N ILE A 323 22.57 -7.26 42.43
CA ILE A 323 21.79 -7.13 43.66
C ILE A 323 22.72 -6.82 44.84
N ALA A 324 23.84 -7.53 44.97
CA ALA A 324 24.82 -7.27 46.02
C ALA A 324 25.44 -5.86 45.89
N GLY A 325 25.77 -5.43 44.66
CA GLY A 325 26.28 -4.10 44.36
C GLY A 325 25.27 -3.00 44.70
N PHE A 326 23.99 -3.22 44.43
CA PHE A 326 22.92 -2.31 44.83
C PHE A 326 22.85 -2.17 46.36
N LYS A 327 22.81 -3.29 47.10
CA LYS A 327 22.76 -3.27 48.57
C LYS A 327 23.98 -2.54 49.15
N LEU A 328 25.17 -2.82 48.63
CA LEU A 328 26.39 -2.12 49.03
C LEU A 328 26.35 -0.62 48.70
N GLY A 329 25.76 -0.24 47.56
CA GLY A 329 25.55 1.16 47.19
C GLY A 329 24.59 1.88 48.13
N LEU A 330 23.57 1.20 48.64
CA LEU A 330 22.65 1.73 49.66
C LEU A 330 23.35 1.85 51.02
N GLU A 331 24.06 0.82 51.47
CA GLU A 331 24.83 0.82 52.73
C GLU A 331 25.86 1.95 52.77
N ASN A 332 26.52 2.22 51.64
CA ASN A 332 27.48 3.31 51.49
C ASN A 332 26.83 4.68 51.20
N ALA A 333 25.50 4.79 51.27
CA ALA A 333 24.74 6.00 50.98
C ALA A 333 24.98 6.60 49.58
N MET A 334 25.45 5.79 48.62
CA MET A 334 25.55 6.17 47.21
C MET A 334 24.17 6.21 46.55
N ILE A 335 23.25 5.35 47.00
CA ILE A 335 21.83 5.33 46.59
C ILE A 335 21.00 5.76 47.79
N SER A 336 20.15 6.77 47.63
CA SER A 336 19.25 7.19 48.71
C SER A 336 17.97 6.36 48.76
N GLU A 337 17.39 6.14 49.95
CA GLU A 337 16.08 5.50 50.07
C GLU A 337 14.98 6.24 49.30
N GLN A 338 15.08 7.57 49.22
CA GLN A 338 14.13 8.38 48.47
C GLN A 338 14.18 8.07 46.97
N ARG A 339 15.38 7.83 46.41
CA ARG A 339 15.53 7.39 45.01
C ARG A 339 14.83 6.05 44.77
N ILE A 340 14.97 5.11 45.70
CA ILE A 340 14.30 3.79 45.64
C ILE A 340 12.78 3.97 45.69
N LYS A 341 12.27 4.75 46.64
CA LYS A 341 10.83 5.02 46.80
C LYS A 341 10.22 5.67 45.55
N VAL A 342 10.94 6.62 44.92
CA VAL A 342 10.50 7.24 43.67
C VAL A 342 10.41 6.21 42.53
N SER A 343 11.45 5.39 42.35
CA SER A 343 11.47 4.34 41.32
C SER A 343 10.36 3.31 41.57
N LEU A 344 10.23 2.83 42.81
CA LEU A 344 9.23 1.84 43.21
C LEU A 344 7.81 2.32 42.92
N ARG A 345 7.48 3.60 43.21
CA ARG A 345 6.16 4.16 42.90
C ARG A 345 5.82 4.01 41.42
N ARG A 346 6.75 4.40 40.53
CA ARG A 346 6.55 4.32 39.08
C ARG A 346 6.35 2.89 38.61
N VAL A 347 7.16 1.95 39.13
CA VAL A 347 7.06 0.53 38.79
C VAL A 347 5.71 -0.05 39.24
N LEU A 348 5.27 0.26 40.45
CA LEU A 348 3.97 -0.18 40.97
C LEU A 348 2.80 0.43 40.20
N ASP A 349 2.87 1.73 39.88
CA ASP A 349 1.85 2.42 39.07
C ASP A 349 1.75 1.81 37.66
N MET A 350 2.88 1.42 37.05
CA MET A 350 2.88 0.73 35.76
C MET A 350 2.28 -0.68 35.87
N LYS A 351 2.66 -1.46 36.88
CA LYS A 351 2.12 -2.81 37.11
C LYS A 351 0.60 -2.77 37.33
N ALA A 352 0.11 -1.82 38.12
CA ALA A 352 -1.31 -1.66 38.41
C ALA A 352 -2.16 -1.39 37.15
N LYS A 353 -1.57 -0.86 36.08
CA LYS A 353 -2.27 -0.63 34.80
C LYS A 353 -2.40 -1.89 33.94
N CYS A 354 -1.45 -2.83 34.02
CA CYS A 354 -1.40 -3.96 33.08
C CYS A 354 -1.64 -5.34 33.70
N THR A 355 -1.49 -5.50 35.02
CA THR A 355 -1.57 -6.81 35.69
C THR A 355 -2.21 -6.74 37.07
N SER A 356 -2.83 -7.86 37.47
CA SER A 356 -3.40 -8.13 38.79
C SER A 356 -3.25 -9.63 39.06
N TRP A 357 -3.35 -10.08 40.32
CA TRP A 357 -3.25 -11.52 40.61
C TRP A 357 -4.35 -12.34 39.94
N GLU A 358 -5.55 -11.79 39.83
CA GLU A 358 -6.65 -12.40 39.09
C GLU A 358 -6.29 -12.62 37.61
N LYS A 359 -5.74 -11.60 36.94
CA LYS A 359 -5.32 -11.69 35.53
C LYS A 359 -4.10 -12.60 35.35
N ALA A 360 -3.10 -12.45 36.21
CA ALA A 360 -1.80 -13.13 36.09
C ALA A 360 -1.87 -14.64 36.33
N LEU A 361 -2.77 -15.10 37.19
CA LEU A 361 -2.95 -16.52 37.50
C LEU A 361 -3.96 -17.23 36.58
N ASN A 362 -4.65 -16.47 35.71
CA ASN A 362 -5.66 -17.00 34.79
C ASN A 362 -5.45 -16.50 33.35
N PRO A 363 -4.29 -16.78 32.71
CA PRO A 363 -4.09 -16.41 31.30
C PRO A 363 -5.09 -17.18 30.41
N PRO A 364 -5.73 -16.53 29.42
CA PRO A 364 -6.70 -17.19 28.53
C PRO A 364 -6.12 -18.35 27.70
N GLY A 365 -4.84 -18.25 27.35
CA GLY A 365 -4.10 -19.27 26.60
C GLY A 365 -4.69 -19.59 25.22
N ILE A 366 -4.60 -20.87 24.86
CA ILE A 366 -4.97 -21.40 23.53
C ILE A 366 -6.44 -21.15 23.19
N SER A 367 -7.33 -21.10 24.19
CA SER A 367 -8.77 -20.92 23.97
C SER A 367 -9.10 -19.61 23.28
N LEU A 368 -8.48 -18.50 23.71
CA LEU A 368 -8.63 -17.18 23.10
C LEU A 368 -7.86 -17.10 21.78
N LEU A 369 -6.63 -17.63 21.73
CA LEU A 369 -5.81 -17.62 20.53
C LEU A 369 -6.51 -18.32 19.35
N SER A 370 -7.21 -19.42 19.62
CA SER A 370 -8.00 -20.15 18.62
C SER A 370 -9.14 -19.31 18.03
N GLN A 371 -9.73 -18.42 18.83
CA GLN A 371 -10.79 -17.52 18.38
C GLN A 371 -10.24 -16.35 17.55
N LEU A 372 -9.08 -15.82 17.92
CA LEU A 372 -8.43 -14.70 17.24
C LEU A 372 -7.80 -15.10 15.89
N GLN A 373 -7.27 -16.32 15.81
CA GLN A 373 -6.46 -16.84 14.71
C GLN A 373 -7.01 -16.54 13.30
N PRO A 374 -8.31 -16.72 12.98
CA PRO A 374 -8.80 -16.50 11.61
C PRO A 374 -8.71 -15.03 11.19
N SER A 375 -9.09 -14.12 12.10
CA SER A 375 -9.05 -12.68 11.86
C SER A 375 -7.63 -12.16 11.74
N HIS A 376 -6.73 -12.64 12.60
CA HIS A 376 -5.32 -12.27 12.62
C HIS A 376 -4.57 -12.79 11.37
N THR A 377 -4.91 -13.99 10.89
CA THR A 377 -4.37 -14.54 9.63
C THR A 377 -4.77 -13.70 8.42
N THR A 378 -6.03 -13.24 8.40
CA THR A 378 -6.53 -12.34 7.35
C THR A 378 -5.81 -11.00 7.40
N LEU A 379 -5.62 -10.44 8.60
CA LEU A 379 -4.89 -9.19 8.80
C LEU A 379 -3.42 -9.31 8.38
N SER A 380 -2.73 -10.38 8.77
CA SER A 380 -1.35 -10.66 8.38
C SER A 380 -1.20 -10.69 6.86
N THR A 381 -2.08 -11.44 6.18
CA THR A 381 -2.09 -11.52 4.71
C THR A 381 -2.34 -10.16 4.07
N LYS A 382 -3.31 -9.38 4.59
CA LYS A 382 -3.60 -8.02 4.12
C LYS A 382 -2.39 -7.10 4.29
N ALA A 383 -1.71 -7.15 5.43
CA ALA A 383 -0.54 -6.33 5.74
C ALA A 383 0.63 -6.66 4.80
N TYR A 384 0.97 -7.93 4.60
CA TYR A 384 2.02 -8.35 3.68
C TYR A 384 1.70 -8.01 2.22
N ASN A 385 0.47 -8.26 1.75
CA ASN A 385 0.08 -7.89 0.39
C ASN A 385 0.20 -6.37 0.15
N SER A 386 -0.10 -5.57 1.18
CA SER A 386 -0.03 -4.11 1.10
C SER A 386 1.39 -3.57 1.25
N SER A 387 2.33 -4.33 1.82
CA SER A 387 3.70 -3.88 2.07
C SER A 387 4.64 -4.08 0.89
N ILE A 388 4.39 -5.07 0.01
CA ILE A 388 5.25 -5.33 -1.15
C ILE A 388 5.36 -4.07 -2.00
N THR A 389 6.59 -3.64 -2.25
CA THR A 389 6.89 -2.38 -2.93
C THR A 389 7.69 -2.64 -4.20
N VAL A 390 7.13 -2.27 -5.34
CA VAL A 390 7.88 -2.22 -6.60
C VAL A 390 8.51 -0.83 -6.70
N VAL A 391 9.78 -0.72 -6.32
CA VAL A 391 10.52 0.54 -6.31
C VAL A 391 10.67 1.09 -7.73
N ARG A 392 10.89 0.19 -8.68
CA ARG A 392 10.99 0.49 -10.11
C ARG A 392 10.80 -0.76 -10.94
N ASP A 393 10.25 -0.58 -12.14
CA ASP A 393 10.14 -1.61 -13.17
C ASP A 393 10.32 -0.96 -14.55
N LYS A 394 11.56 -0.61 -14.90
CA LYS A 394 11.88 0.20 -16.09
C LYS A 394 11.40 -0.44 -17.39
N ASN A 395 11.59 -1.75 -17.51
CA ASN A 395 11.29 -2.52 -18.72
C ASN A 395 9.93 -3.24 -18.66
N ARG A 396 9.09 -2.92 -17.65
CA ARG A 396 7.76 -3.53 -17.44
C ARG A 396 7.82 -5.07 -17.42
N LEU A 397 8.78 -5.60 -16.66
CA LEU A 397 9.00 -7.06 -16.55
C LEU A 397 7.89 -7.75 -15.75
N LEU A 398 7.06 -6.99 -15.02
CA LEU A 398 5.98 -7.50 -14.20
C LEU A 398 4.61 -7.32 -14.88
N PRO A 399 3.71 -8.33 -14.80
CA PRO A 399 3.95 -9.67 -14.28
C PRO A 399 4.79 -10.54 -15.23
N LEU A 400 5.52 -11.51 -14.67
CA LEU A 400 6.35 -12.47 -15.39
C LEU A 400 5.56 -13.31 -16.41
N THR A 401 4.25 -13.48 -16.21
CA THR A 401 3.35 -14.16 -17.14
C THR A 401 3.30 -13.51 -18.52
N ASN A 402 3.59 -12.20 -18.61
CA ASN A 402 3.61 -11.49 -19.90
C ASN A 402 4.93 -11.67 -20.65
N LEU A 403 5.94 -12.23 -20.00
CA LEU A 403 7.32 -12.27 -20.48
C LEU A 403 7.78 -13.68 -20.86
N MET A 404 7.23 -14.72 -20.21
CA MET A 404 7.75 -16.08 -20.27
C MET A 404 6.64 -17.13 -20.50
N GLU A 405 6.84 -18.03 -21.46
CA GLU A 405 5.94 -19.15 -21.77
C GLU A 405 6.24 -20.35 -20.87
N PRO A 406 5.31 -21.24 -20.49
CA PRO A 406 5.52 -22.30 -19.48
C PRO A 406 6.81 -23.15 -19.62
N GLU A 407 7.27 -23.35 -20.86
CA GLU A 407 8.48 -24.12 -21.21
C GLU A 407 9.80 -23.40 -20.87
N ASP A 408 9.79 -22.06 -20.73
CA ASP A 408 11.00 -21.28 -20.44
C ASP A 408 11.57 -21.58 -19.03
N GLU A 409 12.89 -21.49 -18.88
CA GLU A 409 13.57 -21.70 -17.59
C GLU A 409 13.73 -20.37 -16.84
N LEU A 410 13.23 -20.29 -15.60
CA LEU A 410 13.47 -19.17 -14.67
C LEU A 410 14.64 -19.51 -13.75
N LEU A 411 15.62 -18.62 -13.62
CA LEU A 411 16.72 -18.77 -12.66
C LEU A 411 16.48 -17.93 -11.40
N LEU A 412 16.46 -18.58 -10.25
CA LEU A 412 16.44 -17.97 -8.93
C LEU A 412 17.85 -18.06 -8.29
N LEU A 413 18.44 -16.91 -7.97
CA LEU A 413 19.72 -16.77 -7.29
C LEU A 413 19.50 -16.19 -5.89
N THR A 414 19.89 -16.93 -4.85
CA THR A 414 19.63 -16.52 -3.44
C THR A 414 20.89 -16.48 -2.60
N PRO A 415 21.01 -15.55 -1.64
CA PRO A 415 22.12 -15.52 -0.71
C PRO A 415 21.93 -16.60 0.36
N LEU A 416 23.02 -16.96 1.04
CA LEU A 416 22.95 -17.79 2.24
C LEU A 416 22.68 -16.89 3.45
N VAL A 417 21.45 -16.95 3.99
CA VAL A 417 21.03 -16.19 5.18
C VAL A 417 20.75 -17.11 6.34
N LYS A 418 20.94 -16.63 7.56
CA LYS A 418 20.46 -17.35 8.73
C LYS A 418 18.93 -17.30 8.75
N PRO A 419 18.26 -18.42 9.09
CA PRO A 419 16.85 -18.42 9.43
C PRO A 419 16.51 -17.33 10.45
N LEU A 420 15.34 -16.71 10.31
CA LEU A 420 14.78 -15.88 11.38
C LEU A 420 14.65 -16.71 12.65
N VAL A 421 14.94 -16.14 13.82
CA VAL A 421 15.00 -16.90 15.08
C VAL A 421 13.67 -17.61 15.37
N ALA A 422 12.55 -16.93 15.15
CA ALA A 422 11.20 -17.48 15.13
C ALA A 422 11.08 -18.76 14.26
N SER A 423 11.66 -18.74 13.06
CA SER A 423 11.70 -19.87 12.10
C SER A 423 12.80 -20.91 12.39
N ALA A 424 13.80 -20.56 13.21
CA ALA A 424 14.92 -21.43 13.58
C ALA A 424 14.55 -22.31 14.79
N ALA A 425 13.87 -21.74 15.79
CA ALA A 425 13.38 -22.44 16.96
C ALA A 425 12.30 -23.48 16.60
N SER A 426 11.37 -23.14 15.70
CA SER A 426 10.40 -24.10 15.15
C SER A 426 11.05 -25.22 14.33
N ARG A 427 12.11 -24.92 13.57
CA ARG A 427 12.85 -25.94 12.80
C ARG A 427 13.60 -26.94 13.66
N ALA A 428 14.25 -26.49 14.74
CA ALA A 428 14.96 -27.37 15.65
C ALA A 428 14.00 -28.40 16.32
N LEU A 429 12.75 -28.02 16.55
CA LEU A 429 11.70 -28.89 17.08
C LEU A 429 11.15 -29.87 16.04
N SER A 430 10.94 -29.42 14.80
CA SER A 430 10.48 -30.31 13.72
C SER A 430 11.52 -31.39 13.38
N GLU A 431 12.81 -31.10 13.52
CA GLU A 431 13.89 -32.08 13.30
C GLU A 431 14.03 -33.11 14.45
N GLN A 432 13.55 -32.79 15.67
CA GLN A 432 13.46 -33.77 16.76
C GLN A 432 12.22 -34.67 16.67
N ALA A 433 11.11 -34.16 16.12
CA ALA A 433 9.87 -34.93 15.95
C ALA A 433 9.94 -36.02 14.86
N THR A 434 10.89 -35.94 13.92
CA THR A 434 11.05 -36.93 12.84
C THR A 434 12.04 -38.06 13.12
N ASN A 435 12.72 -38.08 14.27
CA ASN A 435 13.69 -39.13 14.63
C ASN A 435 13.14 -40.14 15.65
N GLY A 436 11.99 -40.74 15.30
CA GLY A 436 11.32 -41.78 16.09
C GLY A 436 11.26 -43.14 15.38
N SER A 437 12.40 -43.69 14.92
CA SER A 437 12.57 -45.15 14.68
C SER A 437 13.99 -45.48 14.17
N PRO A 438 14.68 -46.52 14.68
CA PRO A 438 15.99 -46.93 14.20
C PRO A 438 15.90 -48.15 13.25
N GLU A 439 16.02 -47.96 11.93
CA GLU A 439 16.42 -49.01 10.96
C GLU A 439 16.96 -48.41 9.63
N PRO A 440 17.76 -49.15 8.84
CA PRO A 440 19.01 -48.62 8.27
C PRO A 440 18.93 -48.01 6.86
N ALA A 441 19.64 -46.88 6.74
CA ALA A 441 20.19 -46.20 5.56
C ALA A 441 20.06 -46.88 4.17
N VAL A 442 19.28 -46.26 3.29
CA VAL A 442 19.43 -46.37 1.84
C VAL A 442 19.26 -45.00 1.17
N TRP A 443 20.40 -44.44 0.75
CA TRP A 443 20.62 -43.57 -0.41
C TRP A 443 19.84 -42.24 -0.56
N GLU A 444 20.33 -41.18 0.10
CA GLU A 444 20.38 -39.84 -0.52
C GLU A 444 21.79 -39.26 -0.36
N ARG A 445 22.67 -39.59 -1.32
CA ARG A 445 23.86 -38.80 -1.62
C ARG A 445 23.42 -37.62 -2.50
N SER A 446 23.02 -36.52 -1.87
CA SER A 446 23.10 -35.20 -2.50
C SER A 446 23.87 -34.27 -1.55
N ALA A 447 24.69 -33.41 -2.14
CA ALA A 447 25.70 -32.60 -1.48
C ALA A 447 25.16 -31.86 -0.24
N SER A 448 26.04 -31.70 0.75
CA SER A 448 25.83 -30.96 2.00
C SER A 448 25.09 -29.64 1.78
N VAL A 449 23.77 -29.64 1.98
CA VAL A 449 22.96 -28.42 1.96
C VAL A 449 23.40 -27.55 3.13
N MET A 450 23.99 -26.39 2.84
CA MET A 450 24.36 -25.42 3.87
C MET A 450 23.09 -24.91 4.56
N SER A 451 23.10 -24.74 5.88
CA SER A 451 21.90 -24.41 6.68
C SER A 451 21.11 -23.18 6.19
N GLY A 452 21.78 -22.21 5.56
CA GLY A 452 21.16 -21.01 5.00
C GLY A 452 20.46 -21.18 3.64
N GLU A 453 20.75 -22.25 2.91
CA GLU A 453 20.15 -22.52 1.59
C GLU A 453 18.67 -22.89 1.69
N ARG A 454 18.26 -23.44 2.85
CA ARG A 454 16.88 -23.87 3.09
C ARG A 454 15.88 -22.71 3.18
N VAL A 455 16.31 -21.48 3.51
CA VAL A 455 15.43 -20.33 3.75
C VAL A 455 14.58 -19.98 2.53
N PHE A 456 15.19 -19.99 1.34
CA PHE A 456 14.49 -19.62 0.10
C PHE A 456 14.00 -20.82 -0.72
N ARG A 457 14.13 -22.04 -0.20
CA ARG A 457 13.72 -23.26 -0.92
C ARG A 457 12.21 -23.25 -1.23
N GLU A 458 11.40 -22.78 -0.28
CA GLU A 458 9.95 -22.70 -0.47
C GLU A 458 9.54 -21.58 -1.44
N LEU A 459 10.33 -20.50 -1.53
CA LEU A 459 10.19 -19.49 -2.57
C LEU A 459 10.41 -20.13 -3.96
N GLY A 460 11.49 -20.89 -4.14
CA GLY A 460 11.76 -21.60 -5.39
C GLY A 460 10.63 -22.55 -5.79
N ARG A 461 10.10 -23.34 -4.85
CA ARG A 461 8.94 -24.22 -5.06
C ARG A 461 7.67 -23.45 -5.42
N SER A 462 7.44 -22.33 -4.77
CA SER A 462 6.24 -21.51 -5.00
C SER A 462 6.27 -20.79 -6.33
N LEU A 463 7.45 -20.36 -6.78
CA LEU A 463 7.65 -19.88 -8.16
C LEU A 463 7.36 -20.99 -9.17
N ALA A 464 7.85 -22.21 -8.94
CA ALA A 464 7.60 -23.35 -9.82
C ALA A 464 6.09 -23.70 -9.90
N ARG A 465 5.40 -23.69 -8.76
CA ARG A 465 3.94 -23.90 -8.70
C ARG A 465 3.16 -22.80 -9.42
N GLY A 466 3.48 -21.53 -9.15
CA GLY A 466 2.77 -20.39 -9.75
C GLY A 466 2.87 -20.34 -11.27
N ARG A 467 3.99 -20.82 -11.83
CA ARG A 467 4.22 -20.84 -13.28
C ARG A 467 3.80 -22.13 -13.98
N SER A 468 3.65 -23.24 -13.24
CA SER A 468 3.55 -24.59 -13.83
C SER A 468 4.71 -24.91 -14.78
N GLY A 469 5.93 -24.47 -14.42
CA GLY A 469 7.12 -24.55 -15.28
C GLY A 469 8.43 -24.75 -14.51
N ARG A 470 9.56 -24.77 -15.23
CA ARG A 470 10.88 -25.06 -14.63
C ARG A 470 11.48 -23.84 -13.93
N VAL A 471 11.90 -24.02 -12.68
CA VAL A 471 12.68 -23.04 -11.91
C VAL A 471 14.00 -23.68 -11.51
N LEU A 472 15.10 -23.08 -11.95
CA LEU A 472 16.46 -23.41 -11.52
C LEU A 472 16.77 -22.56 -10.29
N HIS A 473 17.12 -23.18 -9.17
CA HIS A 473 17.46 -22.47 -7.93
C HIS A 473 18.88 -22.81 -7.52
N THR A 474 19.72 -21.79 -7.32
CA THR A 474 21.06 -21.96 -6.76
C THR A 474 21.44 -20.82 -5.83
N SER A 475 22.28 -21.12 -4.85
CA SER A 475 22.76 -20.16 -3.87
C SER A 475 24.09 -19.52 -4.29
N TYR A 476 24.27 -18.25 -3.95
CA TYR A 476 25.54 -17.54 -4.16
C TYR A 476 26.20 -17.13 -2.83
N THR A 477 27.53 -16.98 -2.86
CA THR A 477 28.35 -16.72 -1.66
C THR A 477 29.41 -15.65 -1.92
N ALA A 478 30.24 -15.36 -0.92
CA ALA A 478 31.37 -14.44 -1.04
C ALA A 478 32.42 -14.82 -2.11
N ASN A 479 32.34 -16.03 -2.66
CA ASN A 479 33.20 -16.49 -3.76
C ASN A 479 32.82 -15.87 -5.13
N GLY A 480 31.79 -15.01 -5.18
CA GLY A 480 31.41 -14.29 -6.38
C GLY A 480 30.71 -15.16 -7.45
N VAL A 481 30.72 -14.66 -8.68
CA VAL A 481 30.17 -15.37 -9.84
C VAL A 481 31.12 -16.51 -10.23
N ARG A 482 30.58 -17.72 -10.37
CA ARG A 482 31.32 -18.94 -10.75
C ARG A 482 30.89 -19.38 -12.14
N PRO A 483 31.67 -20.20 -12.87
CA PRO A 483 31.30 -20.71 -14.19
C PRO A 483 29.93 -21.41 -14.22
N GLN A 484 29.55 -22.09 -13.13
CA GLN A 484 28.21 -22.67 -13.00
C GLN A 484 27.10 -21.61 -12.99
N HIS A 485 27.31 -20.47 -12.33
CA HIS A 485 26.35 -19.37 -12.34
C HIS A 485 26.22 -18.78 -13.75
N GLU A 486 27.33 -18.54 -14.45
CA GLU A 486 27.33 -18.05 -15.84
C GLU A 486 26.57 -19.00 -16.77
N ASN A 487 26.82 -20.30 -16.67
CA ASN A 487 26.12 -21.31 -17.46
C ASN A 487 24.60 -21.31 -17.20
N LEU A 488 24.18 -21.17 -15.94
CA LEU A 488 22.77 -21.08 -15.58
C LEU A 488 22.13 -19.79 -16.08
N ILE A 489 22.84 -18.65 -15.95
CA ILE A 489 22.37 -17.34 -16.43
C ILE A 489 22.20 -17.37 -17.95
N ASN A 490 23.15 -17.97 -18.68
CA ASN A 490 23.09 -18.08 -20.14
C ASN A 490 21.89 -18.94 -20.59
N ARG A 491 21.60 -20.03 -19.87
CA ARG A 491 20.48 -20.93 -20.18
C ARG A 491 19.10 -20.34 -19.87
N ALA A 492 18.96 -19.61 -18.76
CA ALA A 492 17.67 -19.12 -18.30
C ALA A 492 17.10 -18.01 -19.20
N SER A 493 15.78 -17.97 -19.35
CA SER A 493 15.07 -16.91 -20.10
C SER A 493 14.88 -15.65 -19.25
N ALA A 494 14.84 -15.77 -17.93
CA ALA A 494 14.83 -14.65 -16.98
C ALA A 494 15.57 -15.00 -15.68
N VAL A 495 16.05 -13.99 -14.96
CA VAL A 495 16.78 -14.14 -13.70
C VAL A 495 16.12 -13.33 -12.58
N ILE A 496 15.94 -13.96 -11.42
CA ILE A 496 15.58 -13.31 -10.15
C ILE A 496 16.77 -13.43 -9.21
N ILE A 497 17.25 -12.30 -8.69
CA ILE A 497 18.27 -12.26 -7.64
C ILE A 497 17.61 -11.76 -6.37
N VAL A 498 17.68 -12.56 -5.31
CA VAL A 498 17.29 -12.12 -3.96
C VAL A 498 18.50 -11.50 -3.27
N THR A 499 18.32 -10.44 -2.50
CA THR A 499 19.37 -9.84 -1.64
C THR A 499 18.84 -9.66 -0.24
N ALA A 500 19.73 -9.77 0.75
CA ALA A 500 19.41 -9.56 2.16
C ALA A 500 20.53 -8.75 2.81
N ASP A 501 20.27 -7.47 3.04
CA ASP A 501 21.22 -6.50 3.61
C ASP A 501 22.55 -6.46 2.82
N ALA A 502 22.47 -6.28 1.51
CA ALA A 502 23.63 -6.22 0.61
C ALA A 502 24.60 -5.10 0.98
N ASN A 503 24.12 -4.00 1.56
CA ASN A 503 24.99 -2.92 2.05
C ASN A 503 25.88 -3.37 3.23
N ARG A 504 25.42 -4.32 4.05
CA ARG A 504 26.23 -4.93 5.12
C ARG A 504 27.05 -6.11 4.60
N ASN A 505 26.59 -6.72 3.51
CA ASN A 505 27.18 -7.90 2.89
C ASN A 505 27.67 -7.56 1.48
N MET A 506 28.73 -6.76 1.38
CA MET A 506 29.22 -6.18 0.11
C MET A 506 29.46 -7.20 -1.02
N TYR A 507 29.68 -8.47 -0.68
CA TYR A 507 29.76 -9.55 -1.68
C TYR A 507 28.46 -9.72 -2.47
N GLN A 508 27.29 -9.54 -1.84
CA GLN A 508 26.00 -9.58 -2.51
C GLN A 508 25.85 -8.41 -3.48
N HIS A 509 26.39 -7.24 -3.10
CA HIS A 509 26.43 -6.06 -3.96
C HIS A 509 27.23 -6.32 -5.23
N GLY A 510 28.46 -6.81 -5.06
CA GLY A 510 29.35 -7.17 -6.17
C GLY A 510 28.78 -8.26 -7.06
N PHE A 511 28.20 -9.32 -6.46
CA PHE A 511 27.56 -10.42 -7.19
C PHE A 511 26.39 -9.92 -8.06
N THR A 512 25.47 -9.14 -7.47
CA THR A 512 24.28 -8.63 -8.17
C THR A 512 24.66 -7.72 -9.33
N LYS A 513 25.64 -6.83 -9.15
CA LYS A 513 26.15 -5.97 -10.23
C LYS A 513 26.79 -6.77 -11.36
N HIS A 514 27.56 -7.80 -11.02
CA HIS A 514 28.19 -8.66 -12.03
C HIS A 514 27.12 -9.41 -12.84
N VAL A 515 26.10 -9.99 -12.20
CA VAL A 515 25.01 -10.66 -12.93
C VAL A 515 24.21 -9.67 -13.78
N SER A 516 23.95 -8.46 -13.28
CA SER A 516 23.32 -7.38 -14.07
C SER A 516 24.13 -7.03 -15.32
N MET A 517 25.46 -6.95 -15.21
CA MET A 517 26.34 -6.73 -16.35
C MET A 517 26.24 -7.87 -17.38
N ILE A 518 26.24 -9.14 -16.94
CA ILE A 518 26.09 -10.31 -17.81
C ILE A 518 24.74 -10.26 -18.54
N CYS A 519 23.65 -9.98 -17.82
CA CYS A 519 22.30 -9.88 -18.41
C CYS A 519 22.20 -8.74 -19.44
N ASN A 520 22.92 -7.63 -19.22
CA ASN A 520 22.96 -6.48 -20.14
C ASN A 520 23.86 -6.69 -21.37
N MET A 521 24.81 -7.64 -21.33
CA MET A 521 25.77 -7.93 -22.39
C MET A 521 25.44 -9.18 -23.21
N HIS A 522 24.22 -9.72 -23.09
CA HIS A 522 23.80 -10.91 -23.81
C HIS A 522 23.54 -10.64 -25.30
N TYR A 523 23.99 -11.57 -26.16
CA TYR A 523 23.81 -11.53 -27.61
C TYR A 523 23.01 -12.74 -28.08
N THR A 524 22.14 -12.57 -29.09
CA THR A 524 21.46 -13.67 -29.77
C THR A 524 22.42 -14.47 -30.65
N SER A 525 22.02 -15.65 -31.11
CA SER A 525 22.76 -16.44 -32.10
C SER A 525 22.96 -15.71 -33.44
N SER A 526 22.14 -14.69 -33.73
CA SER A 526 22.28 -13.77 -34.87
C SER A 526 23.23 -12.60 -34.63
N GLY A 527 23.83 -12.48 -33.43
CA GLY A 527 24.75 -11.41 -33.07
C GLY A 527 24.09 -10.10 -32.60
N GLU A 528 22.77 -10.07 -32.43
CA GLU A 528 22.05 -8.89 -31.92
C GLU A 528 22.11 -8.84 -30.39
N ARG A 529 22.34 -7.64 -29.84
CA ARG A 529 22.33 -7.45 -28.38
C ARG A 529 20.89 -7.50 -27.87
N ARG A 530 20.60 -8.43 -26.96
CA ARG A 530 19.28 -8.57 -26.32
C ARG A 530 19.45 -8.63 -24.81
N GLU A 531 18.96 -7.62 -24.12
CA GLU A 531 18.98 -7.56 -22.66
C GLU A 531 18.17 -8.73 -22.08
N LYS A 532 18.79 -9.51 -21.18
CA LYS A 532 18.11 -10.60 -20.48
C LYS A 532 17.33 -10.03 -19.29
N PRO A 533 16.03 -10.36 -19.13
CA PRO A 533 15.23 -9.89 -18.01
C PRO A 533 15.85 -10.25 -16.65
N LEU A 534 16.08 -9.21 -15.82
CA LEU A 534 16.62 -9.34 -14.47
C LEU A 534 15.73 -8.59 -13.48
N ILE A 535 15.27 -9.31 -12.46
CA ILE A 535 14.53 -8.76 -11.32
C ILE A 535 15.40 -8.91 -10.08
N VAL A 536 15.65 -7.82 -9.36
CA VAL A 536 16.32 -7.84 -8.06
C VAL A 536 15.28 -7.66 -6.96
N VAL A 537 15.27 -8.56 -5.98
CA VAL A 537 14.34 -8.54 -4.84
C VAL A 537 15.15 -8.37 -3.56
N SER A 538 15.01 -7.23 -2.89
CA SER A 538 15.52 -7.10 -1.52
C SER A 538 14.48 -7.62 -0.53
N VAL A 539 14.89 -8.56 0.31
CA VAL A 539 14.03 -9.16 1.33
C VAL A 539 14.28 -8.65 2.74
N SER A 540 15.14 -7.65 2.89
CA SER A 540 15.41 -6.95 4.15
C SER A 540 15.52 -5.46 3.86
N SER A 541 16.71 -4.87 3.97
CA SER A 541 16.96 -3.46 3.68
C SER A 541 16.51 -3.04 2.26
N PRO A 542 15.56 -2.09 2.12
CA PRO A 542 15.19 -1.56 0.81
C PRO A 542 16.32 -0.73 0.18
N TYR A 543 17.35 -0.39 0.95
CA TYR A 543 18.43 0.50 0.54
C TYR A 543 19.55 -0.21 -0.23
N ASP A 544 19.50 -1.54 -0.39
CA ASP A 544 20.52 -2.32 -1.11
C ASP A 544 20.75 -1.77 -2.53
N PHE A 545 19.65 -1.50 -3.25
CA PHE A 545 19.72 -0.97 -4.61
C PHE A 545 18.72 0.16 -4.88
N ALA A 546 17.97 0.67 -3.89
CA ALA A 546 16.94 1.72 -4.13
C ALA A 546 17.46 2.91 -4.94
N MET A 547 18.70 3.34 -4.72
CA MET A 547 19.32 4.47 -5.43
C MET A 547 20.15 4.07 -6.67
N ASP A 548 20.43 2.78 -6.89
CA ASP A 548 21.25 2.32 -8.02
C ASP A 548 20.39 2.14 -9.29
N GLN A 549 20.46 3.11 -10.21
CA GLN A 549 19.67 3.11 -11.43
C GLN A 549 20.07 2.05 -12.46
N ASN A 550 21.21 1.36 -12.29
CA ASN A 550 21.63 0.31 -13.22
C ASN A 550 20.77 -0.97 -13.11
N ILE A 551 20.11 -1.16 -11.97
CA ILE A 551 19.19 -2.27 -11.78
C ILE A 551 17.80 -1.86 -12.30
N GLY A 552 17.33 -2.47 -13.39
CA GLY A 552 16.10 -2.05 -14.09
C GLY A 552 14.81 -2.29 -13.32
N THR A 553 14.65 -3.47 -12.73
CA THR A 553 13.47 -3.86 -11.94
C THR A 553 13.90 -4.24 -10.53
N TYR A 554 13.35 -3.55 -9.52
CA TYR A 554 13.72 -3.70 -8.11
C TYR A 554 12.49 -3.72 -7.22
N ILE A 555 12.37 -4.78 -6.41
CA ILE A 555 11.23 -5.05 -5.53
C ILE A 555 11.74 -5.16 -4.08
N CYS A 556 10.98 -4.67 -3.12
CA CYS A 556 11.26 -4.78 -1.69
C CYS A 556 10.12 -5.53 -0.99
N THR A 557 10.48 -6.52 -0.16
CA THR A 557 9.53 -7.23 0.71
C THR A 557 9.68 -6.89 2.19
N TYR A 558 10.79 -6.24 2.59
CA TYR A 558 11.12 -5.78 3.97
C TYR A 558 11.23 -6.89 5.02
N ASP A 559 11.02 -8.14 4.60
CA ASP A 559 11.03 -9.35 5.41
C ASP A 559 11.12 -10.58 4.48
N PHE A 560 11.69 -11.68 4.99
CA PHE A 560 11.80 -12.98 4.30
C PHE A 560 11.06 -14.11 5.02
N THR A 561 10.03 -13.77 5.80
CA THR A 561 9.01 -14.71 6.25
C THR A 561 8.29 -15.37 5.07
N GLU A 562 7.73 -16.56 5.31
CA GLU A 562 7.02 -17.32 4.26
C GLU A 562 5.86 -16.51 3.65
N THR A 563 5.08 -15.80 4.46
CA THR A 563 3.97 -14.97 4.00
C THR A 563 4.43 -13.79 3.14
N ALA A 564 5.57 -13.15 3.46
CA ALA A 564 6.15 -12.10 2.63
C ALA A 564 6.58 -12.66 1.26
N LEU A 565 7.27 -13.82 1.26
CA LEU A 565 7.73 -14.47 0.04
C LEU A 565 6.57 -15.00 -0.82
N MET A 566 5.48 -15.47 -0.21
CA MET A 566 4.26 -15.83 -0.94
C MET A 566 3.58 -14.61 -1.57
N SER A 567 3.53 -13.49 -0.84
CA SER A 567 2.99 -12.22 -1.36
C SER A 567 3.83 -11.70 -2.53
N LEU A 568 5.16 -11.86 -2.47
CA LEU A 568 6.06 -11.58 -3.59
C LEU A 568 5.73 -12.44 -4.82
N VAL A 569 5.54 -13.75 -4.66
CA VAL A 569 5.19 -14.66 -5.77
C VAL A 569 3.90 -14.20 -6.46
N LYS A 570 2.88 -13.84 -5.67
CA LYS A 570 1.61 -13.31 -6.17
C LYS A 570 1.79 -12.02 -6.99
N VAL A 571 2.66 -11.11 -6.54
CA VAL A 571 3.01 -9.89 -7.30
C VAL A 571 3.76 -10.23 -8.59
N LEU A 572 4.72 -11.16 -8.53
CA LEU A 572 5.52 -11.57 -9.69
C LEU A 572 4.66 -12.18 -10.81
N TYR A 573 3.59 -12.91 -10.46
CA TYR A 573 2.67 -13.50 -11.44
C TYR A 573 1.39 -12.68 -11.69
N GLY A 574 1.22 -11.54 -11.02
CA GLY A 574 0.14 -10.59 -11.32
C GLY A 574 -1.20 -10.90 -10.66
N ASP A 575 -1.24 -11.74 -9.63
CA ASP A 575 -2.45 -12.02 -8.83
C ASP A 575 -2.99 -10.73 -8.19
N PHE A 576 -2.09 -9.83 -7.78
CA PHE A 576 -2.44 -8.46 -7.41
C PHE A 576 -1.28 -7.51 -7.71
N THR A 577 -1.60 -6.21 -7.80
CA THR A 577 -0.60 -5.16 -8.00
C THR A 577 -0.04 -4.71 -6.65
N ALA A 578 1.28 -4.72 -6.51
CA ALA A 578 1.98 -4.16 -5.35
C ALA A 578 1.52 -2.72 -5.06
N ALA A 579 1.10 -2.47 -3.82
CA ALA A 579 0.59 -1.17 -3.37
C ALA A 579 1.57 -0.43 -2.45
N GLY A 580 2.61 -1.11 -1.98
CA GLY A 580 3.56 -0.53 -1.05
C GLY A 580 4.41 0.58 -1.68
N ALA A 581 4.85 1.51 -0.83
CA ALA A 581 5.78 2.57 -1.17
C ALA A 581 7.02 2.49 -0.28
N LEU A 582 8.17 2.97 -0.76
CA LEU A 582 9.34 3.11 0.10
C LEU A 582 8.99 4.06 1.26
N PRO A 583 9.23 3.71 2.53
CA PRO A 583 9.01 4.65 3.62
C PRO A 583 10.13 5.71 3.66
N GLY A 584 9.85 6.82 4.33
CA GLY A 584 10.82 7.87 4.61
C GLY A 584 11.12 8.84 3.47
N SER A 585 12.31 9.45 3.54
CA SER A 585 12.77 10.55 2.71
C SER A 585 12.88 10.19 1.22
N ILE A 586 13.16 8.92 0.89
CA ILE A 586 13.25 8.44 -0.50
C ILE A 586 11.88 8.52 -1.19
N SER A 587 10.78 8.23 -0.48
CA SER A 587 9.43 8.42 -1.03
C SER A 587 9.05 9.87 -1.15
N GLN A 588 9.49 10.73 -0.23
CA GLN A 588 9.33 12.18 -0.40
C GLN A 588 10.11 12.68 -1.61
N SER A 589 11.33 12.18 -1.86
CA SER A 589 12.11 12.51 -3.06
C SER A 589 11.45 12.00 -4.36
N GLN A 590 10.81 10.82 -4.34
CA GLN A 590 10.00 10.35 -5.48
C GLN A 590 8.69 11.16 -5.65
N LYS A 591 8.05 11.59 -4.57
CA LYS A 591 6.89 12.51 -4.58
C LYS A 591 7.29 13.94 -4.98
N LEU A 592 8.49 14.39 -4.64
CA LEU A 592 9.09 15.66 -5.06
C LEU A 592 9.55 15.60 -6.51
N SER A 593 9.98 14.42 -6.98
CA SER A 593 10.25 14.12 -8.39
C SER A 593 8.96 14.10 -9.21
N GLN A 594 7.84 13.63 -8.63
CA GLN A 594 6.49 13.97 -9.07
C GLN A 594 6.07 15.32 -8.51
N SER A 595 6.92 16.35 -8.69
CA SER A 595 6.48 17.73 -8.59
C SER A 595 5.15 17.83 -9.33
N LYS A 596 4.06 18.14 -8.59
CA LYS A 596 2.77 18.52 -9.18
C LYS A 596 3.03 19.82 -9.94
N GLN A 597 3.57 19.69 -11.14
CA GLN A 597 3.81 20.82 -12.03
C GLN A 597 2.45 21.40 -12.37
N HIS A 598 2.22 22.64 -11.95
CA HIS A 598 1.07 23.42 -12.37
C HIS A 598 1.41 24.01 -13.74
N TRP A 599 0.81 23.44 -14.79
CA TRP A 599 0.94 23.98 -16.14
C TRP A 599 0.06 25.21 -16.28
N LEU A 600 0.54 26.20 -17.03
CA LEU A 600 -0.30 27.32 -17.45
C LEU A 600 -1.39 26.78 -18.38
N VAL A 601 -2.64 26.89 -17.93
CA VAL A 601 -3.81 26.54 -18.72
C VAL A 601 -4.44 27.82 -19.26
N GLU A 602 -4.48 27.94 -20.58
CA GLU A 602 -5.12 29.06 -21.28
C GLU A 602 -6.50 28.65 -21.78
N ALA A 603 -7.37 29.64 -21.99
CA ALA A 603 -8.59 29.42 -22.76
C ALA A 603 -8.20 29.12 -24.22
N PHE A 604 -8.88 28.14 -24.80
CA PHE A 604 -8.77 27.83 -26.23
C PHE A 604 -9.24 29.02 -27.05
N ASN A 605 -8.45 29.39 -28.06
CA ASN A 605 -8.79 30.41 -29.04
C ASN A 605 -8.74 29.77 -30.43
N GLU A 606 -9.84 29.85 -31.17
CA GLU A 606 -10.02 29.17 -32.46
C GLU A 606 -8.94 29.56 -33.49
N GLU A 607 -8.68 30.85 -33.69
CA GLU A 607 -7.69 31.32 -34.66
C GLU A 607 -6.25 30.94 -34.27
N ARG A 608 -5.96 30.88 -32.97
CA ARG A 608 -4.61 30.62 -32.45
C ARG A 608 -4.28 29.12 -32.33
N ASP A 609 -5.24 28.32 -31.88
CA ASP A 609 -4.96 26.98 -31.35
C ASP A 609 -5.46 25.83 -32.25
N SER A 610 -6.27 26.09 -33.29
CA SER A 610 -6.90 25.04 -34.10
C SER A 610 -5.88 24.13 -34.80
N ASP A 611 -4.89 24.69 -35.51
CA ASP A 611 -3.83 23.91 -36.17
C ASP A 611 -3.03 23.05 -35.18
N GLY A 612 -2.74 23.63 -34.00
CA GLY A 612 -2.02 22.94 -32.93
C GLY A 612 -2.85 21.81 -32.30
N LEU A 613 -4.17 22.00 -32.19
CA LEU A 613 -5.10 20.98 -31.72
C LEU A 613 -5.23 19.84 -32.73
N ASP A 614 -5.31 20.14 -34.04
CA ASP A 614 -5.35 19.11 -35.09
C ASP A 614 -4.04 18.28 -35.11
N ALA A 615 -2.89 18.91 -34.90
CA ALA A 615 -1.62 18.21 -34.73
C ALA A 615 -1.60 17.32 -33.47
N LEU A 616 -2.16 17.80 -32.35
CA LEU A 616 -2.28 17.03 -31.12
C LEU A 616 -3.21 15.82 -31.30
N ILE A 617 -4.36 15.99 -31.95
CA ILE A 617 -5.31 14.91 -32.26
C ILE A 617 -4.59 13.82 -33.05
N LYS A 618 -3.88 14.21 -34.11
CA LYS A 618 -3.07 13.27 -34.91
C LYS A 618 -2.03 12.54 -34.06
N ALA A 619 -1.29 13.23 -33.21
CA ALA A 619 -0.31 12.60 -32.33
C ALA A 619 -0.92 11.61 -31.33
N VAL A 620 -2.14 11.87 -30.84
CA VAL A 620 -2.88 10.95 -29.97
C VAL A 620 -3.36 9.71 -30.74
N VAL A 621 -3.84 9.90 -31.98
CA VAL A 621 -4.25 8.80 -32.87
C VAL A 621 -3.05 7.91 -33.24
N ASP A 622 -1.93 8.50 -33.66
CA ASP A 622 -0.70 7.79 -34.05
C ASP A 622 -0.02 7.08 -32.87
N GLY A 623 -0.24 7.58 -31.64
CA GLY A 623 0.31 7.00 -30.41
C GLY A 623 -0.40 5.74 -29.91
N ASN A 624 -1.52 5.33 -30.53
CA ASN A 624 -2.22 4.10 -30.18
C ASN A 624 -1.49 2.87 -30.73
N THR A 625 -1.69 1.73 -30.06
CA THR A 625 -1.09 0.45 -30.49
C THR A 625 -1.56 0.08 -31.90
N PRO A 626 -0.65 -0.37 -32.81
CA PRO A 626 -1.03 -0.73 -34.17
C PRO A 626 -2.17 -1.75 -34.19
N GLY A 627 -3.25 -1.46 -34.92
CA GLY A 627 -4.44 -2.31 -35.04
C GLY A 627 -5.62 -1.96 -34.13
N LEU A 628 -5.50 -0.94 -33.26
CA LEU A 628 -6.59 -0.46 -32.41
C LEU A 628 -7.12 0.90 -32.91
N HIS A 629 -8.44 0.99 -33.13
CA HIS A 629 -9.11 2.22 -33.57
C HIS A 629 -9.20 3.25 -32.43
N SER A 630 -8.81 4.50 -32.70
CA SER A 630 -8.96 5.65 -31.79
C SER A 630 -10.33 6.29 -31.94
N GLU A 631 -10.97 6.71 -30.85
CA GLU A 631 -12.21 7.51 -30.90
C GLU A 631 -12.02 8.88 -31.56
N LEU A 632 -10.78 9.34 -31.65
CA LEU A 632 -10.41 10.63 -32.26
C LEU A 632 -10.03 10.54 -33.74
N ALA A 633 -10.08 9.35 -34.37
CA ALA A 633 -9.48 9.11 -35.69
C ALA A 633 -9.92 10.10 -36.79
N SER A 634 -11.21 10.44 -36.87
CA SER A 634 -11.75 11.44 -37.80
C SER A 634 -12.12 12.79 -37.16
N SER A 635 -11.72 13.02 -35.90
CA SER A 635 -12.00 14.28 -35.21
C SER A 635 -11.06 15.39 -35.68
N THR A 636 -11.59 16.62 -35.76
CA THR A 636 -10.78 17.83 -35.95
C THR A 636 -11.03 18.81 -34.82
N SER A 637 -10.28 19.90 -34.77
CA SER A 637 -10.50 21.04 -33.90
C SER A 637 -11.96 21.52 -33.94
N ASN A 638 -12.56 21.61 -35.13
CA ASN A 638 -13.97 21.98 -35.33
C ASN A 638 -14.97 20.97 -34.73
N SER A 639 -14.63 19.68 -34.61
CA SER A 639 -15.52 18.68 -34.03
C SER A 639 -15.89 18.96 -32.56
N PHE A 640 -15.14 19.83 -31.88
CA PHE A 640 -15.39 20.22 -30.50
C PHE A 640 -16.17 21.54 -30.35
N LEU A 641 -16.42 22.27 -31.43
CA LEU A 641 -17.02 23.61 -31.42
C LEU A 641 -18.49 23.56 -31.86
N LEU A 642 -19.43 23.50 -30.90
CA LEU A 642 -20.85 23.39 -31.17
C LEU A 642 -21.46 24.65 -31.80
N ARG A 643 -20.91 25.84 -31.47
CA ARG A 643 -21.40 27.15 -31.95
C ARG A 643 -22.91 27.35 -31.72
N ASN A 644 -23.45 26.73 -30.68
CA ASN A 644 -24.85 26.84 -30.30
C ASN A 644 -25.00 27.91 -29.20
N PRO A 645 -25.80 28.98 -29.40
CA PRO A 645 -25.98 30.02 -28.38
C PRO A 645 -26.60 29.53 -27.07
N GLU A 646 -27.28 28.38 -27.07
CA GLU A 646 -27.87 27.76 -25.86
C GLU A 646 -26.88 26.88 -25.08
N VAL A 647 -25.69 26.62 -25.62
CA VAL A 647 -24.63 25.85 -24.98
C VAL A 647 -23.43 26.76 -24.73
N LEU A 648 -23.09 26.96 -23.46
CA LEU A 648 -21.93 27.77 -23.11
C LEU A 648 -20.65 26.92 -23.18
N GLU A 649 -19.78 27.25 -24.12
CA GLU A 649 -18.53 26.55 -24.38
C GLU A 649 -17.35 27.25 -23.69
N SER A 650 -16.43 26.49 -23.12
CA SER A 650 -15.22 27.04 -22.47
C SER A 650 -14.08 26.02 -22.52
N HIS A 651 -13.45 25.87 -23.67
CA HIS A 651 -12.37 24.88 -23.83
C HIS A 651 -11.02 25.44 -23.37
N TYR A 652 -10.10 24.53 -23.05
CA TYR A 652 -8.80 24.87 -22.46
C TYR A 652 -7.66 24.13 -23.15
N VAL A 653 -6.51 24.81 -23.22
CA VAL A 653 -5.27 24.26 -23.77
C VAL A 653 -4.10 24.47 -22.82
N VAL A 654 -3.16 23.55 -22.87
CA VAL A 654 -1.78 23.76 -22.42
C VAL A 654 -0.92 23.80 -23.67
N ARG A 655 -0.28 24.95 -23.94
CA ARG A 655 0.54 25.15 -25.13
C ARG A 655 1.92 25.68 -24.78
N ASN A 656 2.87 25.47 -25.68
CA ASN A 656 4.14 26.16 -25.66
C ASN A 656 4.01 27.49 -26.40
N SER A 657 4.15 28.59 -25.67
CA SER A 657 3.99 29.94 -26.24
C SER A 657 5.01 30.28 -27.32
N SER A 658 6.17 29.62 -27.34
CA SER A 658 7.24 29.88 -28.30
C SER A 658 7.09 29.06 -29.58
N THR A 659 6.65 27.81 -29.48
CA THR A 659 6.50 26.91 -30.65
C THR A 659 5.06 26.80 -31.15
N GLN A 660 4.09 27.38 -30.44
CA GLN A 660 2.65 27.21 -30.65
C GLN A 660 2.16 25.75 -30.61
N ALA A 661 2.98 24.83 -30.09
CA ALA A 661 2.59 23.43 -29.98
C ALA A 661 1.63 23.24 -28.80
N VAL A 662 0.49 22.59 -29.04
CA VAL A 662 -0.50 22.25 -28.02
C VAL A 662 -0.13 20.88 -27.42
N TYR A 663 0.06 20.84 -26.11
CA TYR A 663 0.45 19.63 -25.38
C TYR A 663 -0.73 18.91 -24.71
N GLY A 664 -1.85 19.61 -24.51
CA GLY A 664 -3.08 19.01 -24.03
C GLY A 664 -4.29 19.91 -24.24
N PHE A 665 -5.45 19.28 -24.35
CA PHE A 665 -6.72 19.95 -24.63
C PHE A 665 -7.83 19.38 -23.73
N CYS A 666 -8.74 20.25 -23.32
CA CYS A 666 -9.92 19.91 -22.53
C CYS A 666 -11.14 20.68 -23.04
N ALA A 667 -12.16 19.98 -23.52
CA ALA A 667 -13.40 20.57 -23.97
C ALA A 667 -14.46 20.51 -22.87
N THR A 668 -15.00 21.67 -22.48
CA THR A 668 -16.15 21.74 -21.56
C THR A 668 -17.36 22.42 -22.17
N TYR A 669 -18.54 21.95 -21.78
CA TYR A 669 -19.84 22.44 -22.22
C TYR A 669 -20.76 22.65 -21.02
N TYR A 670 -21.55 23.72 -21.02
CA TYR A 670 -22.61 23.92 -20.06
C TYR A 670 -23.96 24.02 -20.76
N PHE A 671 -24.80 23.01 -20.54
CA PHE A 671 -26.14 22.90 -21.09
C PHE A 671 -27.14 23.58 -20.17
N GLN A 672 -27.55 24.80 -20.52
CA GLN A 672 -28.40 25.64 -19.66
C GLN A 672 -29.75 24.99 -19.36
N ALA A 673 -30.35 24.33 -20.34
CA ALA A 673 -31.67 23.69 -20.20
C ALA A 673 -31.70 22.58 -19.13
N SER A 674 -30.59 21.86 -18.93
CA SER A 674 -30.50 20.77 -17.93
C SER A 674 -29.69 21.13 -16.68
N GLY A 675 -28.99 22.27 -16.69
CA GLY A 675 -28.04 22.62 -15.62
C GLY A 675 -26.85 21.67 -15.54
N THR A 676 -26.42 21.07 -16.65
CA THR A 676 -25.33 20.07 -16.70
C THR A 676 -24.04 20.72 -17.19
N GLY A 677 -22.98 20.67 -16.38
CA GLY A 677 -21.61 20.96 -16.81
C GLY A 677 -20.89 19.68 -17.25
N ALA A 678 -20.49 19.58 -18.50
CA ALA A 678 -19.84 18.40 -19.05
C ALA A 678 -18.36 18.66 -19.38
N ILE A 679 -17.50 17.69 -19.07
CA ILE A 679 -16.18 17.57 -19.69
C ILE A 679 -16.34 16.60 -20.86
N GLY A 680 -16.49 17.12 -22.07
CA GLY A 680 -16.75 16.31 -23.26
C GLY A 680 -15.50 15.65 -23.84
N ALA A 681 -14.30 16.19 -23.59
CA ALA A 681 -13.05 15.53 -23.94
C ALA A 681 -11.90 16.04 -23.08
N ILE A 682 -10.96 15.15 -22.76
CA ILE A 682 -9.66 15.55 -22.18
C ILE A 682 -8.57 14.60 -22.67
N PHE A 683 -7.56 15.13 -23.33
CA PHE A 683 -6.44 14.35 -23.84
C PHE A 683 -5.14 15.16 -23.87
N VAL A 684 -4.03 14.43 -23.79
CA VAL A 684 -2.67 14.97 -23.66
C VAL A 684 -1.76 14.22 -24.62
N ASP A 685 -0.83 14.95 -25.21
CA ASP A 685 0.22 14.43 -26.09
C ASP A 685 0.87 13.19 -25.45
N PRO A 686 0.91 12.03 -26.13
CA PRO A 686 1.45 10.79 -25.57
C PRO A 686 2.87 10.93 -25.01
N SER A 687 3.72 11.74 -25.66
CA SER A 687 5.11 12.00 -25.23
C SER A 687 5.22 12.87 -23.98
N ARG A 688 4.13 13.55 -23.60
CA ARG A 688 4.08 14.49 -22.45
C ARG A 688 3.13 14.07 -21.35
N ARG A 689 2.60 12.84 -21.40
CA ARG A 689 1.84 12.24 -20.30
C ARG A 689 2.73 12.09 -19.05
N LYS A 690 2.10 12.02 -17.87
CA LYS A 690 2.77 11.99 -16.54
C LYS A 690 3.49 13.27 -16.14
N LEU A 691 3.30 14.38 -16.86
CA LEU A 691 3.80 15.70 -16.49
C LEU A 691 2.75 16.58 -15.79
N SER A 692 1.63 16.05 -15.30
CA SER A 692 0.53 16.81 -14.66
C SER A 692 -0.26 17.80 -15.55
N ILE A 693 -0.06 17.74 -16.88
CA ILE A 693 -0.83 18.53 -17.86
C ILE A 693 -2.34 18.25 -17.75
N GLY A 694 -2.74 16.98 -17.78
CA GLY A 694 -4.16 16.58 -17.68
C GLY A 694 -4.80 16.98 -16.35
N HIS A 695 -4.05 16.93 -15.25
CA HIS A 695 -4.53 17.37 -13.94
C HIS A 695 -4.76 18.89 -13.92
N SER A 696 -3.85 19.67 -14.52
CA SER A 696 -3.98 21.13 -14.63
C SER A 696 -5.20 21.51 -15.48
N LEU A 697 -5.39 20.85 -16.62
CA LEU A 697 -6.55 21.03 -17.51
C LEU A 697 -7.87 20.70 -16.81
N HIS A 698 -7.95 19.55 -16.12
CA HIS A 698 -9.14 19.13 -15.39
C HIS A 698 -9.50 20.10 -14.27
N ASN A 699 -8.53 20.51 -13.45
CA ASN A 699 -8.77 21.48 -12.37
C ASN A 699 -9.29 22.82 -12.89
N ARG A 700 -8.73 23.33 -13.99
CA ARG A 700 -9.20 24.56 -14.62
C ARG A 700 -10.64 24.42 -15.13
N ALA A 701 -10.94 23.31 -15.79
CA ALA A 701 -12.27 22.98 -16.29
C ALA A 701 -13.32 22.94 -15.17
N ILE A 702 -13.08 22.17 -14.10
CA ILE A 702 -14.01 22.07 -12.96
C ILE A 702 -14.20 23.41 -12.27
N ARG A 703 -13.14 24.18 -12.02
CA ARG A 703 -13.25 25.51 -11.40
C ARG A 703 -14.12 26.46 -12.22
N ASN A 704 -13.99 26.45 -13.54
CA ASN A 704 -14.83 27.30 -14.39
C ASN A 704 -16.29 26.84 -14.39
N LEU A 705 -16.54 25.54 -14.49
CA LEU A 705 -17.91 25.02 -14.46
C LEU A 705 -18.57 25.28 -13.09
N LEU A 706 -17.84 25.17 -11.97
CA LEU A 706 -18.34 25.51 -10.62
C LEU A 706 -18.72 27.00 -10.48
N GLN A 707 -18.08 27.89 -11.24
CA GLN A 707 -18.38 29.33 -11.22
C GLN A 707 -19.63 29.68 -12.04
N ARG A 708 -20.19 28.75 -12.82
CA ARG A 708 -21.40 29.00 -13.63
C ARG A 708 -22.64 28.92 -12.75
N GLU A 709 -23.45 29.98 -12.78
CA GLU A 709 -24.75 29.98 -12.12
C GLU A 709 -25.69 28.95 -12.76
N GLY A 710 -26.37 28.17 -11.91
CA GLY A 710 -27.35 27.17 -12.33
C GLY A 710 -26.80 25.76 -12.62
N VAL A 711 -25.50 25.52 -12.45
CA VAL A 711 -24.94 24.15 -12.55
C VAL A 711 -25.45 23.30 -11.40
N ARG A 712 -26.13 22.21 -11.73
CA ARG A 712 -26.70 21.25 -10.78
C ARG A 712 -25.92 19.95 -10.74
N ARG A 713 -25.30 19.56 -11.86
CA ARG A 713 -24.57 18.30 -12.01
C ARG A 713 -23.36 18.44 -12.92
N PHE A 714 -22.38 17.56 -12.70
CA PHE A 714 -21.26 17.35 -13.60
C PHE A 714 -21.35 16.02 -14.32
N GLN A 715 -20.83 15.98 -15.54
CA GLN A 715 -20.80 14.79 -16.38
C GLN A 715 -19.43 14.63 -17.06
N LEU A 716 -18.93 13.38 -17.10
CA LEU A 716 -17.84 12.99 -18.00
C LEU A 716 -18.44 12.47 -19.30
N GLY A 717 -17.96 13.04 -20.41
CA GLY A 717 -18.50 12.81 -21.74
C GLY A 717 -19.65 13.75 -22.09
N SER A 718 -19.96 13.84 -23.38
CA SER A 718 -21.09 14.59 -23.90
C SER A 718 -21.83 13.77 -24.95
N ARG A 719 -23.12 14.07 -25.15
CA ARG A 719 -23.91 13.55 -26.27
C ARG A 719 -23.77 14.39 -27.53
N SER A 720 -23.40 15.66 -27.36
CA SER A 720 -23.09 16.58 -28.45
C SER A 720 -21.92 17.45 -27.98
N PRO A 721 -20.73 17.35 -28.60
CA PRO A 721 -20.39 16.39 -29.65
C PRO A 721 -20.27 14.95 -29.13
N SER A 722 -20.61 13.98 -29.97
CA SER A 722 -20.63 12.55 -29.65
C SER A 722 -19.28 11.88 -29.93
N ILE A 723 -18.20 12.46 -29.38
CA ILE A 723 -16.83 11.94 -29.52
C ILE A 723 -16.51 10.99 -28.36
N TYR A 724 -16.57 11.51 -27.14
CA TYR A 724 -16.50 10.71 -25.91
C TYR A 724 -17.84 10.80 -25.19
N LEU A 725 -18.59 9.69 -25.16
CA LEU A 725 -19.84 9.58 -24.39
C LEU A 725 -19.59 9.38 -22.89
N GLY A 726 -18.34 9.10 -22.51
CA GLY A 726 -17.90 8.83 -21.15
C GLY A 726 -16.44 8.38 -21.13
N ILE A 727 -16.05 7.63 -20.10
CA ILE A 727 -14.72 7.02 -20.01
C ILE A 727 -14.64 5.83 -20.96
N PRO A 728 -13.72 5.78 -21.94
CA PRO A 728 -13.59 4.64 -22.86
C PRO A 728 -13.34 3.30 -22.13
N THR A 729 -14.01 2.23 -22.56
CA THR A 729 -13.90 0.89 -21.92
C THR A 729 -13.30 -0.19 -22.80
N GLY A 730 -13.04 0.07 -24.08
CA GLY A 730 -12.58 -0.91 -25.08
C GLY A 730 -11.20 -1.54 -24.85
N HIS A 731 -10.44 -1.09 -23.84
CA HIS A 731 -9.06 -1.54 -23.60
C HIS A 731 -8.88 -1.97 -22.13
N GLY A 732 -8.80 -3.29 -21.89
CA GLY A 732 -8.82 -3.88 -20.53
C GLY A 732 -7.79 -3.32 -19.55
N GLY A 733 -6.61 -2.91 -20.03
CA GLY A 733 -5.56 -2.26 -19.21
C GLY A 733 -5.75 -0.75 -19.02
N GLU A 734 -6.26 -0.03 -20.02
CA GLU A 734 -6.46 1.43 -19.93
C GLU A 734 -7.74 1.80 -19.18
N ARG A 735 -8.79 0.98 -19.25
CA ARG A 735 -10.05 1.20 -18.52
C ARG A 735 -9.79 1.36 -17.02
N LYS A 736 -9.03 0.45 -16.41
CA LYS A 736 -8.71 0.50 -14.97
C LYS A 736 -7.90 1.75 -14.64
N ARG A 737 -6.94 2.11 -15.50
CA ARG A 737 -6.09 3.31 -15.33
C ARG A 737 -6.90 4.60 -15.41
N LEU A 738 -7.76 4.75 -16.42
CA LEU A 738 -8.60 5.95 -16.60
C LEU A 738 -9.65 6.08 -15.50
N ARG A 739 -10.33 4.98 -15.14
CA ARG A 739 -11.26 4.95 -14.00
C ARG A 739 -10.58 5.37 -12.71
N SER A 740 -9.39 4.82 -12.43
CA SER A 740 -8.59 5.19 -11.26
C SER A 740 -8.17 6.67 -11.30
N TRP A 741 -7.75 7.18 -12.46
CA TRP A 741 -7.37 8.58 -12.62
C TRP A 741 -8.53 9.54 -12.33
N PHE A 742 -9.71 9.31 -12.92
CA PHE A 742 -10.89 10.14 -12.65
C PHE A 742 -11.40 9.98 -11.20
N ALA A 743 -11.34 8.78 -10.62
CA ALA A 743 -11.69 8.57 -9.22
C ALA A 743 -10.80 9.37 -8.27
N ASN A 744 -9.48 9.41 -8.53
CA ASN A 744 -8.52 10.20 -7.75
C ASN A 744 -8.73 11.71 -7.90
N LEU A 745 -9.43 12.15 -8.95
CA LEU A 745 -9.81 13.56 -9.16
C LEU A 745 -11.14 13.93 -8.48
N GLY A 746 -11.84 12.98 -7.85
CA GLY A 746 -13.11 13.20 -7.16
C GLY A 746 -14.36 12.71 -7.90
N TRP A 747 -14.22 12.07 -9.07
CA TRP A 747 -15.38 11.51 -9.78
C TRP A 747 -15.82 10.17 -9.16
N ASN A 748 -17.11 10.02 -8.90
CA ASN A 748 -17.66 8.75 -8.40
C ASN A 748 -17.86 7.75 -9.56
N THR A 749 -16.79 7.04 -9.92
CA THR A 749 -16.84 6.04 -11.00
C THR A 749 -17.61 4.77 -10.63
N ALA A 750 -17.97 4.55 -9.35
CA ALA A 750 -18.74 3.39 -8.93
C ALA A 750 -20.20 3.41 -9.43
N LEU A 751 -20.74 4.61 -9.70
CA LEU A 751 -22.10 4.81 -10.21
C LEU A 751 -22.14 5.07 -11.73
N SER A 752 -21.14 4.59 -12.47
CA SER A 752 -21.06 4.77 -13.93
C SER A 752 -22.12 3.96 -14.67
N ARG A 753 -22.67 4.51 -15.75
CA ARG A 753 -23.60 3.83 -16.67
C ARG A 753 -22.88 3.41 -17.95
N ALA A 754 -23.13 2.22 -18.45
CA ALA A 754 -22.59 1.77 -19.73
C ALA A 754 -23.34 2.47 -20.88
N VAL A 755 -22.60 3.07 -21.81
CA VAL A 755 -23.14 3.69 -23.02
C VAL A 755 -22.26 3.35 -24.21
N CYS A 756 -22.84 3.27 -25.41
CA CYS A 756 -22.09 2.92 -26.60
C CYS A 756 -22.63 3.61 -27.86
N SER A 757 -21.80 3.67 -28.88
CA SER A 757 -22.24 3.91 -30.27
C SER A 757 -22.20 2.61 -31.06
N MET A 758 -23.05 2.47 -32.07
CA MET A 758 -23.16 1.26 -32.88
C MET A 758 -23.19 1.58 -34.37
N VAL A 759 -22.84 0.61 -35.21
CA VAL A 759 -22.87 0.73 -36.67
C VAL A 759 -23.49 -0.51 -37.31
N ALA A 760 -24.38 -0.31 -38.28
CA ALA A 760 -24.84 -1.33 -39.19
C ALA A 760 -24.22 -1.08 -40.57
N ARG A 761 -23.51 -2.07 -41.10
CA ARG A 761 -22.84 -2.01 -42.43
C ARG A 761 -23.61 -2.84 -43.45
N ASN A 762 -23.29 -2.66 -44.73
CA ASN A 762 -23.90 -3.37 -45.86
C ASN A 762 -25.42 -3.16 -45.96
N LEU A 763 -25.87 -1.93 -45.70
CA LEU A 763 -27.29 -1.57 -45.68
C LEU A 763 -27.96 -1.77 -47.06
N SER A 764 -27.18 -1.70 -48.15
CA SER A 764 -27.66 -1.98 -49.51
C SER A 764 -28.26 -3.39 -49.65
N THR A 765 -27.62 -4.40 -49.06
CA THR A 765 -28.07 -5.81 -49.08
C THR A 765 -28.90 -6.21 -47.85
N TRP A 766 -28.93 -5.36 -46.83
CA TRP A 766 -29.69 -5.60 -45.60
C TRP A 766 -31.20 -5.71 -45.84
N ALA A 767 -31.84 -6.63 -45.13
CA ALA A 767 -33.29 -6.79 -45.05
C ALA A 767 -33.73 -6.89 -43.57
N PRO A 768 -34.93 -6.41 -43.22
CA PRO A 768 -35.44 -6.49 -41.85
C PRO A 768 -35.54 -7.96 -41.39
N PRO A 769 -35.23 -8.27 -40.12
CA PRO A 769 -35.39 -9.62 -39.56
C PRO A 769 -36.83 -10.15 -39.66
N ASP A 770 -36.97 -11.45 -39.91
CA ASP A 770 -38.27 -12.12 -40.03
C ASP A 770 -39.10 -11.99 -38.74
N GLY A 771 -40.39 -11.68 -38.89
CA GLY A 771 -41.32 -11.50 -37.76
C GLY A 771 -41.35 -10.08 -37.17
N MET A 772 -40.36 -9.22 -37.45
CA MET A 772 -40.34 -7.84 -36.94
C MET A 772 -41.52 -7.00 -37.43
N ALA A 773 -41.96 -7.21 -38.68
CA ALA A 773 -43.15 -6.52 -39.22
C ALA A 773 -44.44 -6.86 -38.45
N LYS A 774 -44.57 -8.10 -37.95
CA LYS A 774 -45.71 -8.51 -37.09
C LYS A 774 -45.58 -7.91 -35.68
N SER A 775 -44.36 -7.90 -35.13
CA SER A 775 -44.06 -7.28 -33.82
C SER A 775 -44.35 -5.77 -33.80
N LEU A 776 -44.12 -5.08 -34.92
CA LEU A 776 -44.43 -3.66 -35.05
C LEU A 776 -45.93 -3.37 -35.21
N GLN A 777 -46.69 -4.28 -35.81
CA GLN A 777 -48.15 -4.18 -35.81
C GLN A 777 -48.75 -4.38 -34.42
N SER A 778 -48.13 -5.22 -33.57
CA SER A 778 -48.56 -5.37 -32.17
C SER A 778 -48.18 -4.20 -31.26
N ALA A 779 -47.18 -3.38 -31.64
CA ALA A 779 -46.77 -2.20 -30.88
C ALA A 779 -47.83 -1.08 -30.83
N GLY A 780 -48.86 -1.14 -31.69
CA GLY A 780 -50.02 -0.25 -31.63
C GLY A 780 -49.69 1.24 -31.79
N ALA A 781 -48.70 1.58 -32.63
CA ALA A 781 -48.27 2.96 -32.88
C ALA A 781 -48.23 3.28 -34.39
N ASP A 782 -48.66 4.49 -34.76
CA ASP A 782 -48.56 5.04 -36.10
C ASP A 782 -47.27 5.84 -36.25
N PHE A 783 -46.54 5.61 -37.34
CA PHE A 783 -45.27 6.27 -37.57
C PHE A 783 -45.34 7.27 -38.73
N ASP A 784 -44.72 8.44 -38.56
CA ASP A 784 -44.48 9.39 -39.64
C ASP A 784 -43.08 10.01 -39.56
N LEU A 785 -42.61 10.54 -40.69
CA LEU A 785 -41.35 11.26 -40.81
C LEU A 785 -41.65 12.73 -41.13
N VAL A 786 -41.16 13.63 -40.30
CA VAL A 786 -41.41 15.07 -40.41
C VAL A 786 -40.10 15.86 -40.50
N TYR A 787 -40.21 17.06 -41.09
CA TYR A 787 -39.08 17.94 -41.38
C TYR A 787 -39.39 19.37 -40.95
N GLY A 788 -38.37 20.06 -40.43
CA GLY A 788 -38.42 21.49 -40.16
C GLY A 788 -39.33 21.93 -39.02
N TRP A 789 -39.36 23.25 -38.80
CA TRP A 789 -40.00 23.88 -37.64
C TRP A 789 -41.53 23.74 -37.57
N ASN A 790 -42.20 23.38 -38.68
CA ASN A 790 -43.66 23.23 -38.72
C ASN A 790 -44.19 22.18 -37.72
N TYR A 791 -43.35 21.23 -37.33
CA TYR A 791 -43.70 20.16 -36.38
C TYR A 791 -42.96 20.28 -35.04
N ALA A 792 -42.25 21.40 -34.81
CA ALA A 792 -41.38 21.59 -33.65
C ALA A 792 -42.14 21.57 -32.33
N GLY A 793 -43.30 22.23 -32.24
CA GLY A 793 -44.06 22.35 -30.98
C GLY A 793 -44.33 21.00 -30.31
N PRO A 794 -45.10 20.09 -30.96
CA PRO A 794 -45.39 18.77 -30.39
C PRO A 794 -44.15 17.91 -30.11
N VAL A 795 -43.12 17.99 -30.96
CA VAL A 795 -41.89 17.24 -30.78
C VAL A 795 -41.10 17.74 -29.57
N LEU A 796 -40.85 19.05 -29.48
CA LEU A 796 -40.11 19.64 -28.38
C LEU A 796 -40.86 19.52 -27.04
N ASP A 797 -42.19 19.57 -27.05
CA ASP A 797 -43.01 19.27 -25.88
C ASP A 797 -42.81 17.83 -25.42
N HIS A 798 -42.85 16.84 -26.35
CA HIS A 798 -42.56 15.43 -26.03
C HIS A 798 -41.16 15.23 -25.44
N ILE A 799 -40.14 15.89 -26.00
CA ILE A 799 -38.77 15.83 -25.47
C ILE A 799 -38.72 16.42 -24.05
N LYS A 800 -39.38 17.55 -23.83
CA LYS A 800 -39.42 18.24 -22.53
C LYS A 800 -40.15 17.43 -21.46
N THR A 801 -41.21 16.71 -21.82
CA THR A 801 -41.99 15.91 -20.87
C THR A 801 -41.34 14.57 -20.54
N ASN A 802 -40.70 13.92 -21.51
CA ASN A 802 -40.24 12.54 -21.36
C ASN A 802 -38.74 12.41 -21.10
N ASN A 803 -37.97 13.51 -21.13
CA ASN A 803 -36.54 13.45 -20.91
C ASN A 803 -36.00 14.62 -20.07
N ARG A 804 -35.03 14.34 -19.20
CA ARG A 804 -34.41 15.30 -18.27
C ARG A 804 -33.00 15.75 -18.68
N GLN A 805 -32.48 15.32 -19.83
CA GLN A 805 -31.07 15.47 -20.20
C GLN A 805 -30.90 16.02 -21.61
N GLY A 806 -30.38 17.25 -21.78
CA GLY A 806 -29.62 17.80 -22.92
C GLY A 806 -30.01 17.54 -24.39
N LEU A 807 -31.03 16.74 -24.70
CA LEU A 807 -31.37 16.27 -26.05
C LEU A 807 -32.17 17.32 -26.84
N ALA A 808 -32.78 18.29 -26.15
CA ALA A 808 -33.52 19.36 -26.81
C ALA A 808 -32.67 20.07 -27.89
N GLU A 809 -31.37 20.23 -27.64
CA GLU A 809 -30.45 20.89 -28.57
C GLU A 809 -30.20 20.07 -29.83
N VAL A 810 -30.07 18.74 -29.71
CA VAL A 810 -29.93 17.84 -30.87
C VAL A 810 -31.18 17.90 -31.75
N TYR A 811 -32.37 17.90 -31.13
CA TYR A 811 -33.64 18.02 -31.85
C TYR A 811 -33.83 19.39 -32.50
N LYS A 812 -33.44 20.48 -31.83
CA LYS A 812 -33.48 21.83 -32.42
C LYS A 812 -32.52 21.97 -33.60
N MET A 813 -31.30 21.43 -33.51
CA MET A 813 -30.35 21.39 -34.63
C MET A 813 -30.94 20.64 -35.82
N ALA A 814 -31.55 19.47 -35.59
CA ALA A 814 -32.23 18.71 -36.64
C ALA A 814 -33.41 19.48 -37.26
N LEU A 815 -34.23 20.17 -36.44
CA LEU A 815 -35.35 20.98 -36.92
C LEU A 815 -34.89 22.21 -37.71
N ALA A 816 -33.71 22.75 -37.42
CA ALA A 816 -33.11 23.87 -38.12
C ALA A 816 -32.51 23.50 -39.48
N ASP A 817 -32.24 22.22 -39.72
CA ASP A 817 -31.63 21.69 -40.95
C ASP A 817 -32.54 20.67 -41.66
N PRO A 818 -33.70 21.09 -42.20
CA PRO A 818 -34.70 20.19 -42.78
C PRO A 818 -34.27 19.51 -44.09
N GLU A 819 -33.20 19.99 -44.74
CA GLU A 819 -32.70 19.38 -45.98
C GLU A 819 -31.85 18.13 -45.70
N ALA A 820 -31.15 18.12 -44.57
CA ALA A 820 -30.23 17.04 -44.19
C ALA A 820 -30.72 16.21 -43.00
N CYS A 821 -31.67 16.72 -42.21
CA CYS A 821 -32.21 16.06 -41.01
C CYS A 821 -33.72 15.85 -41.08
N GLY A 822 -34.21 14.80 -40.43
CA GLY A 822 -35.63 14.52 -40.27
C GLY A 822 -35.92 13.88 -38.91
N ILE A 823 -37.19 13.87 -38.50
CA ILE A 823 -37.60 13.29 -37.21
C ILE A 823 -38.69 12.25 -37.46
N ILE A 824 -38.42 11.01 -37.07
CA ILE A 824 -39.46 9.98 -37.05
C ILE A 824 -40.22 10.11 -35.73
N ARG A 825 -41.54 10.11 -35.80
CA ARG A 825 -42.42 10.11 -34.62
C ARG A 825 -43.25 8.84 -34.62
N ALA A 826 -43.38 8.24 -33.45
CA ALA A 826 -44.38 7.23 -33.15
C ALA A 826 -45.53 7.90 -32.38
N LYS A 827 -46.75 7.71 -32.85
CA LYS A 827 -47.97 8.30 -32.30
C LYS A 827 -48.92 7.21 -31.88
N ARG A 828 -49.65 7.43 -30.79
CA ARG A 828 -50.73 6.54 -30.39
C ARG A 828 -51.93 6.73 -31.35
N PRO A 829 -52.50 5.66 -31.93
CA PRO A 829 -53.60 5.76 -32.89
C PRO A 829 -54.89 6.38 -32.32
N GLU A 830 -55.11 6.25 -31.00
CA GLU A 830 -56.32 6.70 -30.32
C GLU A 830 -56.45 8.22 -30.23
N ASP A 831 -55.37 8.92 -29.90
CA ASP A 831 -55.36 10.36 -29.57
C ASP A 831 -54.31 11.16 -30.38
N GLY A 832 -53.49 10.49 -31.19
CA GLY A 832 -52.40 11.11 -31.95
C GLY A 832 -51.22 11.58 -31.10
N CYS A 833 -51.19 11.27 -29.80
CA CYS A 833 -50.14 11.69 -28.88
C CYS A 833 -48.80 11.05 -29.26
N ILE A 834 -47.73 11.85 -29.27
CA ILE A 834 -46.38 11.36 -29.55
C ILE A 834 -45.91 10.51 -28.37
N VAL A 835 -45.58 9.25 -28.64
CA VAL A 835 -45.10 8.28 -27.66
C VAL A 835 -43.63 7.91 -27.87
N GLY A 836 -43.05 8.23 -29.03
CA GLY A 836 -41.64 8.02 -29.31
C GLY A 836 -41.13 8.91 -30.44
N THR A 837 -39.86 9.29 -30.40
CA THR A 837 -39.20 10.05 -31.47
C THR A 837 -37.75 9.62 -31.67
N VAL A 838 -37.21 9.80 -32.87
CA VAL A 838 -35.77 9.67 -33.15
C VAL A 838 -35.35 10.65 -34.25
N VAL A 839 -34.11 11.14 -34.16
CA VAL A 839 -33.53 12.05 -35.16
C VAL A 839 -32.81 11.23 -36.24
N LEU A 840 -33.06 11.57 -37.50
CA LEU A 840 -32.31 11.11 -38.65
C LEU A 840 -31.49 12.26 -39.21
N TYR A 841 -30.27 11.97 -39.64
CA TYR A 841 -29.41 12.95 -40.27
C TYR A 841 -28.47 12.27 -41.27
N ASN A 842 -28.05 12.99 -42.31
CA ASN A 842 -27.08 12.51 -43.30
C ASN A 842 -25.71 13.20 -43.11
N MET A 843 -24.71 12.83 -43.93
CA MET A 843 -23.36 13.38 -43.82
C MET A 843 -23.23 14.88 -44.13
N SER A 844 -24.21 15.51 -44.78
CA SER A 844 -24.19 16.95 -45.06
C SER A 844 -24.80 17.79 -43.93
N SER A 845 -25.39 17.15 -42.92
CA SER A 845 -25.97 17.85 -41.78
C SER A 845 -24.91 18.45 -40.86
N GLN A 846 -25.27 19.53 -40.15
CA GLN A 846 -24.43 20.05 -39.06
C GLN A 846 -24.20 19.01 -37.95
N LEU A 847 -25.19 18.15 -37.68
CA LEU A 847 -25.07 17.07 -36.69
C LEU A 847 -23.93 16.10 -37.04
N ALA A 848 -23.69 15.82 -38.32
CA ALA A 848 -22.62 14.92 -38.73
C ALA A 848 -21.21 15.47 -38.42
N GLU A 849 -21.03 16.79 -38.26
CA GLU A 849 -19.75 17.36 -37.83
C GLU A 849 -19.39 17.00 -36.39
N PHE A 850 -20.41 16.77 -35.57
CA PHE A 850 -20.31 16.42 -34.15
C PHE A 850 -20.37 14.91 -33.90
N VAL A 851 -20.40 14.09 -34.96
CA VAL A 851 -20.32 12.62 -34.92
C VAL A 851 -19.21 12.14 -35.87
N PRO A 852 -17.92 12.38 -35.54
CA PRO A 852 -16.81 12.10 -36.45
C PRO A 852 -16.69 10.65 -36.90
N SER A 853 -17.18 9.71 -36.07
CA SER A 853 -17.20 8.28 -36.35
C SER A 853 -17.96 7.90 -37.63
N MET A 854 -18.84 8.77 -38.14
CA MET A 854 -19.47 8.57 -39.45
C MET A 854 -18.47 8.72 -40.61
N LYS A 855 -17.48 9.61 -40.48
CA LYS A 855 -16.46 9.84 -41.52
C LYS A 855 -15.44 8.69 -41.56
N ASP A 856 -15.21 8.02 -40.42
CA ASP A 856 -14.31 6.86 -40.31
C ASP A 856 -14.77 5.64 -41.11
N LEU A 857 -16.04 5.56 -41.51
CA LEU A 857 -16.58 4.39 -42.19
C LEU A 857 -16.06 4.21 -43.63
N GLY A 858 -15.60 5.30 -44.26
CA GLY A 858 -15.10 5.28 -45.65
C GLY A 858 -16.18 5.06 -46.72
N GLU A 859 -17.46 5.14 -46.34
CA GLU A 859 -18.63 4.89 -47.19
C GLU A 859 -19.76 5.87 -46.87
N LEU A 860 -20.72 6.06 -47.78
CA LEU A 860 -21.87 6.95 -47.55
C LEU A 860 -22.74 6.39 -46.42
N ALA A 861 -22.89 7.16 -45.34
CA ALA A 861 -23.57 6.74 -44.12
C ALA A 861 -24.66 7.73 -43.70
N GLY A 862 -25.73 7.19 -43.11
CA GLY A 862 -26.72 7.96 -42.37
C GLY A 862 -26.58 7.76 -40.87
N GLY A 863 -27.05 8.73 -40.11
CA GLY A 863 -27.05 8.70 -38.66
C GLY A 863 -28.46 8.66 -38.08
N ILE A 864 -28.59 7.93 -36.98
CA ILE A 864 -29.79 7.88 -36.13
C ILE A 864 -29.34 8.31 -34.74
N SER A 865 -29.98 9.33 -34.18
CA SER A 865 -29.60 9.91 -32.90
C SER A 865 -30.77 10.08 -31.94
N SER A 866 -30.43 10.03 -30.65
CA SER A 866 -31.24 10.59 -29.56
C SER A 866 -32.68 10.05 -29.52
N PRO A 867 -32.91 8.73 -29.48
CA PRO A 867 -34.25 8.17 -29.35
C PRO A 867 -34.87 8.59 -28.01
N VAL A 868 -36.12 9.09 -28.03
CA VAL A 868 -36.88 9.48 -26.84
C VAL A 868 -38.23 8.80 -26.84
N ILE A 869 -38.42 7.85 -25.94
CA ILE A 869 -39.66 7.07 -25.79
C ILE A 869 -40.33 7.44 -24.46
N SER A 870 -41.65 7.59 -24.50
CA SER A 870 -42.42 7.87 -23.29
C SER A 870 -42.40 6.68 -22.33
N PRO A 871 -42.16 6.89 -21.02
CA PRO A 871 -42.27 5.84 -20.01
C PRO A 871 -43.67 5.21 -19.92
N SER A 872 -44.69 5.86 -20.50
CA SER A 872 -46.06 5.35 -20.55
C SER A 872 -46.25 4.15 -21.49
N VAL A 873 -45.24 3.80 -22.28
CA VAL A 873 -45.27 2.67 -23.22
C VAL A 873 -44.82 1.39 -22.52
N GLY A 874 -45.68 0.37 -22.48
CA GLY A 874 -45.37 -0.92 -21.87
C GLY A 874 -44.33 -1.76 -22.63
N GLU A 875 -44.21 -1.57 -23.96
CA GLU A 875 -43.26 -2.27 -24.83
C GLU A 875 -42.15 -1.33 -25.36
N TYR A 876 -41.31 -0.80 -24.47
CA TYR A 876 -40.23 0.13 -24.81
C TYR A 876 -39.32 -0.39 -25.94
N SER A 877 -38.86 -1.64 -25.84
CA SER A 877 -37.92 -2.26 -26.78
C SER A 877 -38.50 -2.40 -28.18
N THR A 878 -39.77 -2.82 -28.29
CA THR A 878 -40.47 -2.98 -29.59
C THR A 878 -40.61 -1.63 -30.30
N LEU A 879 -40.99 -0.58 -29.57
CA LEU A 879 -41.16 0.76 -30.14
C LEU A 879 -39.82 1.36 -30.59
N LEU A 880 -38.76 1.17 -29.81
CA LEU A 880 -37.39 1.58 -30.16
C LEU A 880 -36.90 0.90 -31.44
N GLN A 881 -37.07 -0.42 -31.54
CA GLN A 881 -36.75 -1.19 -32.74
C GLN A 881 -37.54 -0.69 -33.95
N GLY A 882 -38.81 -0.30 -33.77
CA GLY A 882 -39.63 0.28 -34.83
C GLY A 882 -39.11 1.61 -35.36
N LEU A 883 -38.77 2.53 -34.46
CA LEU A 883 -38.18 3.82 -34.81
C LEU A 883 -36.85 3.64 -35.56
N ILE A 884 -35.97 2.76 -35.06
CA ILE A 884 -34.68 2.49 -35.68
C ILE A 884 -34.86 1.77 -37.03
N LEU A 885 -35.78 0.83 -37.14
CA LEU A 885 -36.07 0.11 -38.39
C LEU A 885 -36.50 1.08 -39.49
N LEU A 886 -37.41 2.01 -39.17
CA LEU A 886 -37.85 3.03 -40.12
C LEU A 886 -36.71 3.98 -40.48
N GLY A 887 -35.86 4.33 -39.52
CA GLY A 887 -34.64 5.11 -39.76
C GLY A 887 -33.70 4.41 -40.74
N MET A 888 -33.41 3.13 -40.53
CA MET A 888 -32.59 2.32 -41.42
C MET A 888 -33.17 2.26 -42.84
N ARG A 889 -34.50 2.09 -42.97
CA ARG A 889 -35.17 2.10 -44.28
C ARG A 889 -35.02 3.44 -44.98
N GLN A 890 -35.19 4.55 -44.25
CA GLN A 890 -35.04 5.89 -44.81
C GLN A 890 -33.60 6.16 -45.26
N ILE A 891 -32.62 5.81 -44.43
CA ILE A 891 -31.18 5.93 -44.73
C ILE A 891 -30.81 5.07 -45.95
N LYS A 892 -31.37 3.87 -46.05
CA LYS A 892 -31.21 2.99 -47.23
C LYS A 892 -31.80 3.62 -48.49
N GLN A 893 -32.98 4.24 -48.41
CA GLN A 893 -33.60 4.95 -49.55
C GLN A 893 -32.76 6.14 -50.03
N GLN A 894 -32.01 6.77 -49.13
CA GLN A 894 -31.05 7.83 -49.46
C GLN A 894 -29.74 7.31 -50.10
N GLY A 895 -29.62 5.99 -50.33
CA GLY A 895 -28.46 5.37 -50.99
C GLY A 895 -27.26 5.12 -50.06
N CYS A 896 -27.42 5.27 -48.76
CA CYS A 896 -26.35 5.00 -47.79
C CYS A 896 -26.12 3.49 -47.62
N ASN A 897 -24.85 3.08 -47.48
CA ASN A 897 -24.46 1.69 -47.24
C ASN A 897 -24.17 1.38 -45.76
N ALA A 898 -24.09 2.41 -44.91
CA ALA A 898 -23.94 2.26 -43.47
C ALA A 898 -24.94 3.13 -42.68
N CYS A 899 -25.25 2.70 -41.47
CA CYS A 899 -26.10 3.42 -40.52
C CYS A 899 -25.41 3.46 -39.16
N VAL A 900 -25.24 4.66 -38.58
CA VAL A 900 -24.63 4.86 -37.26
C VAL A 900 -25.71 5.19 -36.23
N LEU A 901 -25.67 4.52 -35.09
CA LEU A 901 -26.37 4.92 -33.86
C LEU A 901 -25.33 5.60 -32.96
N ASP A 902 -25.46 6.92 -32.79
CA ASP A 902 -24.45 7.72 -32.10
C ASP A 902 -24.45 7.53 -30.57
N TYR A 903 -25.62 7.30 -29.96
CA TYR A 903 -25.78 7.08 -28.53
C TYR A 903 -26.83 6.01 -28.22
N MET A 904 -26.42 5.00 -27.46
CA MET A 904 -27.29 3.97 -26.89
C MET A 904 -26.94 3.68 -25.43
N ASP A 905 -27.96 3.47 -24.61
CA ASP A 905 -27.79 2.90 -23.27
C ASP A 905 -27.35 1.43 -23.39
N GLY A 906 -26.32 1.03 -22.62
CA GLY A 906 -25.72 -0.30 -22.66
C GLY A 906 -26.52 -1.39 -21.95
N ASP A 907 -27.56 -1.04 -21.19
CA ASP A 907 -28.36 -1.99 -20.42
C ASP A 907 -29.65 -2.38 -21.20
N GLY A 908 -29.70 -3.62 -21.68
CA GLY A 908 -30.96 -4.33 -21.97
C GLY A 908 -31.47 -4.42 -23.41
N ASN A 909 -30.96 -3.63 -24.38
CA ASN A 909 -31.47 -3.65 -25.78
C ASN A 909 -30.42 -3.98 -26.87
N LEU A 910 -29.17 -4.26 -26.48
CA LEU A 910 -28.09 -4.53 -27.44
C LEU A 910 -28.35 -5.78 -28.30
N ASP A 911 -28.94 -6.84 -27.72
CA ASP A 911 -29.24 -8.07 -28.45
C ASP A 911 -30.27 -7.83 -29.58
N GLY A 912 -31.29 -7.01 -29.29
CA GLY A 912 -32.31 -6.65 -30.26
C GLY A 912 -31.79 -5.81 -31.42
N LEU A 913 -30.84 -4.90 -31.16
CA LEU A 913 -30.17 -4.10 -32.19
C LEU A 913 -29.13 -4.92 -32.96
N SER A 914 -28.45 -5.85 -32.29
CA SER A 914 -27.52 -6.78 -32.93
C SER A 914 -28.25 -7.69 -33.92
N ALA A 915 -29.46 -8.15 -33.58
CA ALA A 915 -30.33 -8.86 -34.50
C ALA A 915 -30.75 -8.03 -35.73
N MET A 916 -30.79 -6.70 -35.61
CA MET A 916 -31.01 -5.78 -36.74
C MET A 916 -29.74 -5.52 -37.57
N GLY A 917 -28.59 -6.11 -37.22
CA GLY A 917 -27.34 -5.98 -37.95
C GLY A 917 -26.40 -4.89 -37.42
N PHE A 918 -26.66 -4.32 -36.24
CA PHE A 918 -25.74 -3.39 -35.59
C PHE A 918 -24.62 -4.13 -34.85
N SER A 919 -23.39 -3.64 -34.98
CA SER A 919 -22.28 -3.99 -34.11
C SER A 919 -21.82 -2.78 -33.32
N THR A 920 -21.27 -3.00 -32.14
CA THR A 920 -20.75 -1.90 -31.31
C THR A 920 -19.53 -1.26 -31.96
N LEU A 921 -19.54 0.08 -32.06
CA LEU A 921 -18.45 0.87 -32.61
C LEU A 921 -17.50 1.35 -31.50
N HIS A 922 -18.04 2.03 -30.49
CA HIS A 922 -17.27 2.47 -29.30
C HIS A 922 -18.06 2.21 -28.01
N ASN A 923 -17.35 1.87 -26.93
CA ASN A 923 -17.93 1.63 -25.61
C ASN A 923 -17.38 2.61 -24.57
N PHE A 924 -18.27 3.15 -23.74
CA PHE A 924 -17.93 4.11 -22.70
C PHE A 924 -18.67 3.84 -21.38
N GLU A 925 -18.16 4.44 -20.33
CA GLU A 925 -18.80 4.56 -19.02
C GLU A 925 -19.12 6.04 -18.76
N GLU A 926 -20.39 6.41 -18.87
CA GLU A 926 -20.86 7.75 -18.51
C GLU A 926 -20.81 7.88 -16.98
N VAL A 927 -20.14 8.92 -16.49
CA VAL A 927 -20.06 9.21 -15.05
C VAL A 927 -20.72 10.55 -14.79
N SER A 928 -21.65 10.56 -13.83
CA SER A 928 -22.37 11.77 -13.42
C SER A 928 -22.31 11.95 -11.91
N CYS A 929 -22.26 13.19 -11.45
CA CYS A 929 -22.26 13.53 -10.03
C CYS A 929 -22.97 14.86 -9.79
N ASP A 930 -23.51 15.05 -8.58
CA ASP A 930 -24.14 16.31 -8.20
C ASP A 930 -23.08 17.39 -7.95
N ALA A 931 -23.40 18.63 -8.31
CA ALA A 931 -22.49 19.75 -8.10
C ALA A 931 -22.21 20.00 -6.61
N ALA A 932 -23.20 19.75 -5.74
CA ALA A 932 -23.08 19.87 -4.29
C ALA A 932 -22.02 18.94 -3.68
N THR A 933 -21.84 17.74 -4.23
CA THR A 933 -20.81 16.80 -3.78
C THR A 933 -19.39 17.31 -4.00
N TRP A 934 -19.16 18.17 -4.99
CA TRP A 934 -17.83 18.76 -5.24
C TRP A 934 -17.46 19.87 -4.26
N THR A 935 -18.44 20.55 -3.66
CA THR A 935 -18.18 21.61 -2.65
C THR A 935 -17.82 21.08 -1.26
N MET A 936 -17.99 19.77 -1.01
CA MET A 936 -17.63 19.12 0.26
C MET A 936 -16.29 18.36 0.23
N VAL A 937 -15.62 18.31 -0.92
CA VAL A 937 -14.27 17.73 -1.04
C VAL A 937 -13.26 18.79 -0.59
N PRO A 938 -12.43 18.53 0.44
CA PRO A 938 -11.40 19.48 0.85
C PRO A 938 -10.49 19.82 -0.33
N ALA A 939 -10.14 21.10 -0.49
CA ALA A 939 -9.13 21.49 -1.47
C ALA A 939 -7.83 20.73 -1.14
N SER A 940 -7.41 19.85 -2.05
CA SER A 940 -6.19 19.04 -1.93
C SER A 940 -4.96 19.73 -2.48
#